data_AF-A0A7W3YD52-F1
#
_entry.id   AF-A0A7W3YD52-F1
#
_cell.length_a   1.000
_cell.length_b   1.000
_cell.length_c   1.000
_cell.angle_alpha   90.00
_cell.angle_beta   90.00
_cell.angle_gamma   90.00
#
_symmetry.space_group_name_H-M   'P 1'
#
loop_
_entity.id
_entity.type
_entity.pdbx_description
1 polymer ?
#
loop_
_entity_poly.entity_id
_entity_poly.type
_entity_poly.pdbx_seq_one_letter_code
_entity_poly.pdbx_strand_id
1 'polypeptide(L)'
;MFPLPKPRAQATRRPRRWTVSLTLLALALGATSAAQATTYFIRTDGGSAAQCTGTSDAPYPGSGNNQACAWNSLHQALPASGAARINGGDTVYIAPGEYAIGLDAPGANGGRCYAVGAWDCYLPPVPSGPSVDKPTRILGQDPDNPAVLWGNERVREIINLNGSSNVEIGHLEITDKSDCVEFHSNAAAQCRRNSAPYGKWASSGISASNSRNVHLHDLDIHGLANRGIIAGGLTDWTLERVKIVANGWAGWDGDIGANSSNSGNIVMRDVEIGFNGCGEKLDGTPWACWAQNGGGYGDGLGTARTGGHWLIEDSYIHHNTSDGLDLLYMDGASNSSVTVRRTHAVGNAGNQLKTYGRATIENSVVVGNCAYFDGQGSMNDSDLCRALGNTISVGLVAGQNVDIRHNTITGEGDCLILSESGSSSTNLNIQNNALIGRTDWRQAPELTCGHYAYNSSAKVNYAGNLFWNVKSGQCPGGSVCNDPKLVNASMANFDATPQGGSPLVDKAPYLAAITRDFFGNPRPSGAAADIGAVELQEGGNPEPEPVCERSAPTLGLSGSSAPVSAGSTIAYTVTVSNRDSEACGTSTFNLARSVPAGWNGALSRNAVALAPGASTTARLDVTSPASATAGGYGIGIGIGSSAGNVHTRNASATYTVQAPAAVCTRNAPGVSLSGPTAAVPAGTTVRYTLTVANRDTAACASTAFDVAGSVPAGWNVALGQSRITLAAGASTSTTLDVTSSSQAPAGTHAVGAGIGSAVGNVHSASDTATYAVQAQQPPPAAGELEQVLSTDRSTYRRGQTVTMTSRVALGTNVLSGVPVTFEITSPWGARETFSARTNNAGVARASKSLSRWWWWTPTGTWTVKATATRNGETVTDEVQFSVQ
;
A
#
# COMPACT_ATOMS: atom_id res chain seq x y z
N MET A 1 55.36 -31.60 -21.35
CA MET A 1 56.18 -32.39 -22.30
C MET A 1 55.22 -33.22 -23.15
N PHE A 2 54.59 -32.63 -24.18
CA PHE A 2 54.97 -32.57 -25.62
C PHE A 2 54.93 -33.93 -26.35
N PRO A 3 54.53 -34.03 -27.65
CA PRO A 3 53.95 -33.02 -28.56
C PRO A 3 52.84 -33.53 -29.53
N LEU A 4 52.19 -32.57 -30.22
CA LEU A 4 51.47 -32.74 -31.50
C LEU A 4 52.42 -33.06 -32.67
N PRO A 5 51.93 -33.59 -33.81
CA PRO A 5 52.05 -32.80 -35.05
C PRO A 5 50.86 -32.90 -36.05
N LYS A 6 50.70 -31.80 -36.81
CA LYS A 6 49.97 -31.57 -38.08
C LYS A 6 50.95 -31.78 -39.28
N PRO A 7 50.65 -31.55 -40.60
CA PRO A 7 49.41 -31.47 -41.42
C PRO A 7 49.51 -32.07 -42.89
N ARG A 8 48.47 -31.78 -43.72
CA ARG A 8 48.40 -31.72 -45.23
C ARG A 8 48.21 -33.06 -45.98
N ALA A 9 47.48 -33.19 -47.10
CA ALA A 9 47.05 -32.25 -48.14
C ALA A 9 45.76 -32.71 -48.88
N GLN A 10 45.10 -31.77 -49.56
CA GLN A 10 44.01 -31.96 -50.53
C GLN A 10 44.53 -32.45 -51.89
N ALA A 11 43.71 -33.23 -52.63
CA ALA A 11 43.72 -33.24 -54.09
C ALA A 11 42.32 -33.53 -54.66
N THR A 12 41.95 -32.68 -55.61
CA THR A 12 40.68 -32.52 -56.32
C THR A 12 40.43 -33.55 -57.42
N ARG A 13 39.18 -33.98 -57.65
CA ARG A 13 38.64 -34.32 -58.98
C ARG A 13 37.14 -34.02 -59.11
N ARG A 14 36.77 -33.28 -60.16
CA ARG A 14 35.39 -33.05 -60.67
C ARG A 14 34.96 -34.22 -61.62
N PRO A 15 33.83 -34.16 -62.36
CA PRO A 15 32.50 -34.67 -61.97
C PRO A 15 31.90 -35.66 -63.02
N ARG A 16 30.87 -36.46 -62.69
CA ARG A 16 29.80 -36.86 -63.66
C ARG A 16 28.64 -37.63 -63.02
N ARG A 17 27.50 -36.95 -62.99
CA ARG A 17 26.11 -37.37 -63.30
C ARG A 17 25.71 -38.81 -62.98
N TRP A 18 24.80 -38.97 -62.01
CA TRP A 18 23.72 -39.97 -62.07
C TRP A 18 22.41 -39.34 -61.54
N THR A 19 21.47 -39.22 -62.49
CA THR A 19 20.01 -39.29 -62.43
C THR A 19 19.27 -39.13 -61.10
N VAL A 20 18.38 -38.14 -61.14
CA VAL A 20 17.30 -37.78 -60.22
C VAL A 20 16.30 -38.93 -60.05
N SER A 21 16.01 -39.29 -58.80
CA SER A 21 14.72 -39.86 -58.39
C SER A 21 14.05 -38.87 -57.45
N LEU A 22 12.89 -38.36 -57.88
CA LEU A 22 11.99 -37.50 -57.10
C LEU A 22 11.46 -38.30 -55.90
N THR A 23 11.78 -37.84 -54.69
CA THR A 23 10.96 -38.07 -53.50
C THR A 23 10.76 -36.72 -52.82
N LEU A 24 9.50 -36.39 -52.59
CA LEU A 24 9.05 -35.14 -51.98
C LEU A 24 9.79 -34.85 -50.66
N LEU A 25 10.61 -33.81 -50.65
CA LEU A 25 10.94 -33.07 -49.44
C LEU A 25 10.40 -31.65 -49.65
N ALA A 26 9.17 -31.43 -49.20
CA ALA A 26 8.62 -30.09 -49.10
C ALA A 26 9.57 -29.29 -48.18
N LEU A 27 10.32 -28.35 -48.77
CA LEU A 27 11.03 -27.34 -48.02
C LEU A 27 10.02 -26.59 -47.15
N ALA A 28 10.04 -26.85 -45.85
CA ALA A 28 9.66 -25.85 -44.88
C ALA A 28 10.73 -24.75 -44.93
N LEU A 29 10.60 -23.85 -45.92
CA LEU A 29 11.03 -22.46 -45.73
C LEU A 29 10.12 -21.91 -44.63
N GLY A 30 10.48 -22.19 -43.38
CA GLY A 30 10.00 -21.43 -42.24
C GLY A 30 10.47 -20.01 -42.44
N ALA A 31 9.64 -19.19 -43.08
CA ALA A 31 9.70 -17.76 -42.91
C ALA A 31 9.62 -17.54 -41.39
N THR A 32 10.75 -17.20 -40.76
CA THR A 32 10.76 -16.59 -39.44
C THR A 32 10.08 -15.25 -39.64
N SER A 33 8.76 -15.23 -39.51
CA SER A 33 8.03 -13.99 -39.31
C SER A 33 8.67 -13.33 -38.10
N ALA A 34 9.39 -12.22 -38.32
CA ALA A 34 9.78 -11.35 -37.23
C ALA A 34 8.48 -10.99 -36.50
N ALA A 35 8.28 -11.53 -35.31
CA ALA A 35 7.14 -11.17 -34.49
C ALA A 35 7.16 -9.65 -34.35
N GLN A 36 6.09 -8.99 -34.82
CA GLN A 36 5.98 -7.55 -34.70
C GLN A 36 5.81 -7.19 -33.22
N ALA A 37 6.51 -6.15 -32.78
CA ALA A 37 6.33 -5.59 -31.45
C ALA A 37 4.85 -5.21 -31.26
N THR A 38 4.25 -5.70 -30.17
CA THR A 38 2.86 -5.43 -29.83
C THR A 38 2.78 -4.23 -28.91
N THR A 39 1.75 -3.40 -29.09
CA THR A 39 1.43 -2.29 -28.18
C THR A 39 0.31 -2.70 -27.26
N TYR A 40 0.50 -2.46 -25.96
CA TYR A 40 -0.48 -2.69 -24.91
C TYR A 40 -0.80 -1.38 -24.19
N PHE A 41 -1.97 -1.34 -23.57
CA PHE A 41 -2.50 -0.17 -22.89
C PHE A 41 -2.95 -0.52 -21.47
N ILE A 42 -2.68 0.38 -20.53
CA ILE A 42 -3.13 0.33 -19.14
C ILE A 42 -3.94 1.59 -18.83
N ARG A 43 -5.12 1.41 -18.22
CA ARG A 43 -6.06 2.47 -17.85
C ARG A 43 -6.76 2.14 -16.55
N THR A 44 -7.12 3.14 -15.74
CA THR A 44 -7.89 2.93 -14.50
C THR A 44 -9.29 2.34 -14.74
N ASP A 45 -9.88 2.57 -15.91
CA ASP A 45 -11.16 2.00 -16.38
C ASP A 45 -11.00 0.71 -17.22
N GLY A 46 -9.79 0.14 -17.26
CA GLY A 46 -9.49 -1.12 -17.93
C GLY A 46 -10.00 -2.35 -17.17
N GLY A 47 -9.70 -3.54 -17.69
CA GLY A 47 -10.07 -4.83 -17.09
C GLY A 47 -8.88 -5.67 -16.64
N SER A 48 -9.17 -6.78 -15.98
CA SER A 48 -8.16 -7.82 -15.69
C SER A 48 -7.65 -8.51 -16.96
N ALA A 49 -6.54 -9.26 -16.87
CA ALA A 49 -6.03 -10.05 -18.00
C ALA A 49 -7.00 -11.14 -18.50
N ALA A 50 -8.00 -11.55 -17.71
CA ALA A 50 -9.05 -12.45 -18.18
C ALA A 50 -10.14 -11.70 -18.97
N GLN A 51 -10.36 -10.43 -18.62
CA GLN A 51 -11.39 -9.57 -19.18
C GLN A 51 -10.93 -8.88 -20.46
N CYS A 52 -9.68 -8.40 -20.48
CA CYS A 52 -9.13 -7.55 -21.54
C CYS A 52 -7.87 -8.15 -22.16
N THR A 53 -7.73 -8.00 -23.48
CA THR A 53 -6.52 -8.39 -24.21
C THR A 53 -5.34 -7.46 -23.94
N GLY A 54 -5.59 -6.23 -23.48
CA GLY A 54 -4.59 -5.19 -23.29
C GLY A 54 -4.21 -4.46 -24.58
N THR A 55 -4.65 -4.92 -25.75
CA THR A 55 -4.18 -4.46 -27.07
C THR A 55 -4.98 -3.29 -27.66
N SER A 56 -5.87 -2.67 -26.88
CA SER A 56 -6.72 -1.57 -27.32
C SER A 56 -6.81 -0.51 -26.23
N ASP A 57 -6.60 0.76 -26.57
CA ASP A 57 -6.80 1.91 -25.67
C ASP A 57 -8.30 2.19 -25.50
N ALA A 58 -8.98 1.31 -24.75
CA ALA A 58 -10.41 1.40 -24.50
C ALA A 58 -10.76 0.86 -23.11
N PRO A 59 -11.79 1.40 -22.45
CA PRO A 59 -12.27 0.88 -21.16
C PRO A 59 -12.80 -0.55 -21.30
N TYR A 60 -12.85 -1.29 -20.19
CA TYR A 60 -13.55 -2.57 -20.16
C TYR A 60 -15.07 -2.34 -20.32
N PRO A 61 -15.77 -3.01 -21.26
CA PRO A 61 -17.20 -2.79 -21.51
C PRO A 61 -18.14 -3.26 -20.38
N GLY A 62 -17.61 -3.73 -19.25
CA GLY A 62 -18.37 -4.14 -18.07
C GLY A 62 -18.79 -5.62 -18.05
N SER A 63 -18.61 -6.36 -19.15
CA SER A 63 -18.84 -7.82 -19.20
C SER A 63 -18.03 -8.50 -20.32
N GLY A 64 -17.92 -9.83 -20.25
CA GLY A 64 -17.19 -10.63 -21.23
C GLY A 64 -15.71 -10.86 -20.89
N ASN A 65 -15.13 -11.89 -21.50
CA ASN A 65 -13.70 -12.23 -21.42
C ASN A 65 -13.01 -11.90 -22.75
N ASN A 66 -11.70 -11.67 -22.72
CA ASN A 66 -10.88 -11.36 -23.90
C ASN A 66 -11.43 -10.22 -24.78
N GLN A 67 -12.00 -9.19 -24.15
CA GLN A 67 -12.49 -8.00 -24.83
C GLN A 67 -11.31 -7.14 -25.31
N ALA A 68 -11.48 -6.45 -26.43
CA ALA A 68 -10.49 -5.50 -26.95
C ALA A 68 -10.49 -4.21 -26.12
N CYS A 69 -9.81 -4.25 -24.97
CA CYS A 69 -9.70 -3.16 -24.02
C CYS A 69 -8.34 -3.17 -23.31
N ALA A 70 -8.05 -2.09 -22.60
CA ALA A 70 -6.84 -1.91 -21.82
C ALA A 70 -6.86 -2.76 -20.55
N TRP A 71 -5.68 -3.07 -20.03
CA TRP A 71 -5.54 -3.63 -18.68
C TRP A 71 -5.73 -2.56 -17.61
N ASN A 72 -6.06 -2.97 -16.39
CA ASN A 72 -6.25 -2.05 -15.27
C ASN A 72 -5.03 -1.83 -14.36
N SER A 73 -3.92 -2.50 -14.65
CA SER A 73 -2.72 -2.45 -13.82
C SER A 73 -1.52 -3.05 -14.53
N LEU A 74 -0.32 -2.60 -14.17
CA LEU A 74 0.93 -3.15 -14.68
C LEU A 74 1.16 -4.60 -14.20
N HIS A 75 0.52 -5.02 -13.09
CA HIS A 75 0.48 -6.44 -12.68
C HIS A 75 -0.26 -7.34 -13.69
N GLN A 76 -1.09 -6.79 -14.58
CA GLN A 76 -1.66 -7.58 -15.68
C GLN A 76 -0.60 -7.87 -16.75
N ALA A 77 0.25 -6.89 -17.08
CA ALA A 77 1.35 -7.09 -18.03
C ALA A 77 2.48 -7.95 -17.45
N LEU A 78 2.81 -7.70 -16.18
CA LEU A 78 3.92 -8.30 -15.44
C LEU A 78 3.36 -8.94 -14.15
N PRO A 79 2.75 -10.14 -14.22
CA PRO A 79 2.10 -10.75 -13.07
C PRO A 79 3.11 -11.24 -12.03
N ALA A 80 2.72 -11.16 -10.75
CA ALA A 80 3.49 -11.69 -9.63
C ALA A 80 3.67 -13.22 -9.64
N SER A 81 2.96 -13.93 -10.53
CA SER A 81 3.14 -15.35 -10.78
C SER A 81 3.01 -15.67 -12.27
N GLY A 82 3.81 -16.64 -12.74
CA GLY A 82 3.83 -17.03 -14.15
C GLY A 82 4.75 -16.16 -15.02
N ALA A 83 4.62 -16.32 -16.34
CA ALA A 83 5.40 -15.55 -17.31
C ALA A 83 4.81 -14.15 -17.52
N ALA A 84 5.67 -13.19 -17.91
CA ALA A 84 5.23 -11.90 -18.41
C ALA A 84 4.25 -12.08 -19.59
N ARG A 85 3.22 -11.23 -19.66
CA ARG A 85 2.25 -11.22 -20.78
C ARG A 85 2.70 -10.35 -21.94
N ILE A 86 3.78 -9.59 -21.75
CA ILE A 86 4.49 -8.85 -22.79
C ILE A 86 5.79 -9.58 -23.13
N ASN A 87 6.23 -9.45 -24.38
CA ASN A 87 7.50 -9.99 -24.86
C ASN A 87 8.57 -8.88 -24.92
N GLY A 88 9.81 -9.32 -25.08
CA GLY A 88 10.91 -8.41 -25.42
C GLY A 88 10.60 -7.62 -26.69
N GLY A 89 10.70 -6.29 -26.63
CA GLY A 89 10.47 -5.38 -27.75
C GLY A 89 9.05 -4.81 -27.83
N ASP A 90 8.13 -5.28 -26.98
CA ASP A 90 6.77 -4.73 -26.89
C ASP A 90 6.76 -3.35 -26.21
N THR A 91 5.67 -2.59 -26.41
CA THR A 91 5.45 -1.28 -25.77
C THR A 91 4.19 -1.32 -24.91
N VAL A 92 4.27 -0.81 -23.70
CA VAL A 92 3.13 -0.61 -22.80
C VAL A 92 2.94 0.89 -22.59
N TYR A 93 1.79 1.42 -23.00
CA TYR A 93 1.37 2.78 -22.68
C TYR A 93 0.46 2.79 -21.44
N ILE A 94 0.71 3.70 -20.52
CA ILE A 94 -0.08 3.88 -19.30
C ILE A 94 -0.79 5.22 -19.40
N ALA A 95 -2.11 5.18 -19.47
CA ALA A 95 -2.94 6.39 -19.51
C ALA A 95 -2.86 7.15 -18.18
N PRO A 96 -3.14 8.47 -18.16
CA PRO A 96 -3.15 9.25 -16.94
C PRO A 96 -4.03 8.65 -15.85
N GLY A 97 -3.53 8.66 -14.62
CA GLY A 97 -4.18 8.06 -13.47
C GLY A 97 -3.17 7.52 -12.47
N GLU A 98 -3.69 6.93 -11.39
CA GLU A 98 -2.87 6.36 -10.32
C GLU A 98 -2.97 4.84 -10.30
N TYR A 99 -1.83 4.17 -10.25
CA TYR A 99 -1.72 2.72 -10.35
C TYR A 99 -0.89 2.19 -9.19
N ALA A 100 -1.57 1.49 -8.28
CA ALA A 100 -0.91 0.83 -7.17
C ALA A 100 -0.02 -0.31 -7.67
N ILE A 101 1.19 -0.42 -7.12
CA ILE A 101 2.07 -1.58 -7.22
C ILE A 101 2.25 -2.15 -5.81
N GLY A 102 1.95 -3.43 -5.63
CA GLY A 102 2.04 -4.09 -4.32
C GLY A 102 0.80 -4.90 -4.03
N LEU A 103 0.66 -5.33 -2.77
CA LEU A 103 -0.54 -6.06 -2.33
C LEU A 103 -1.79 -5.21 -2.56
N ASP A 104 -2.91 -5.86 -2.87
CA ASP A 104 -4.21 -5.26 -3.18
C ASP A 104 -4.29 -4.45 -4.50
N ALA A 105 -3.19 -4.30 -5.23
CA ALA A 105 -3.25 -3.76 -6.58
C ALA A 105 -4.04 -4.69 -7.52
N PRO A 106 -4.78 -4.16 -8.51
CA PRO A 106 -5.45 -5.01 -9.50
C PRO A 106 -4.46 -5.95 -10.19
N GLY A 107 -4.75 -7.25 -10.21
CA GLY A 107 -3.85 -8.27 -10.79
C GLY A 107 -2.70 -8.73 -9.89
N ALA A 108 -2.50 -8.13 -8.72
CA ALA A 108 -1.47 -8.52 -7.75
C ALA A 108 -1.95 -9.69 -6.87
N ASN A 109 -2.29 -10.83 -7.48
CA ASN A 109 -2.73 -12.02 -6.77
C ASN A 109 -1.89 -13.26 -7.12
N GLY A 110 -1.68 -14.11 -6.11
CA GLY A 110 -0.92 -15.37 -6.26
C GLY A 110 0.60 -15.18 -6.33
N GLY A 111 1.31 -16.31 -6.37
CA GLY A 111 2.78 -16.34 -6.31
C GLY A 111 3.34 -15.62 -5.08
N ARG A 112 4.16 -14.60 -5.32
CA ARG A 112 4.80 -13.81 -4.27
C ARG A 112 3.93 -12.72 -3.65
N CYS A 113 2.73 -12.48 -4.19
CA CYS A 113 1.76 -11.56 -3.62
C CYS A 113 0.86 -12.26 -2.60
N TYR A 114 1.22 -12.17 -1.31
CA TYR A 114 0.44 -12.67 -0.19
C TYR A 114 0.62 -11.81 1.06
N ALA A 115 -0.37 -11.81 1.96
CA ALA A 115 -0.46 -10.84 3.06
C ALA A 115 0.77 -10.79 3.99
N VAL A 116 1.33 -11.95 4.32
CA VAL A 116 2.53 -12.01 5.19
C VAL A 116 3.76 -11.50 4.45
N GLY A 117 3.89 -11.77 3.15
CA GLY A 117 5.04 -11.41 2.31
C GLY A 117 4.78 -10.22 1.38
N ALA A 118 4.01 -9.23 1.83
CA ALA A 118 3.60 -8.09 0.99
C ALA A 118 4.79 -7.34 0.34
N TRP A 119 5.96 -7.34 1.01
CA TRP A 119 7.21 -6.79 0.45
C TRP A 119 7.68 -7.48 -0.83
N ASP A 120 7.34 -8.75 -1.03
CA ASP A 120 7.72 -9.51 -2.22
C ASP A 120 6.72 -9.30 -3.38
N CYS A 121 5.65 -8.54 -3.17
CA CYS A 121 4.59 -8.30 -4.16
C CYS A 121 4.92 -7.22 -5.21
N TYR A 122 6.18 -7.14 -5.66
CA TYR A 122 6.61 -6.24 -6.74
C TYR A 122 6.42 -6.89 -8.12
N LEU A 123 6.65 -6.13 -9.20
CA LEU A 123 6.57 -6.59 -10.60
C LEU A 123 7.79 -7.45 -10.97
N PRO A 124 7.66 -8.53 -11.78
CA PRO A 124 8.81 -9.28 -12.24
C PRO A 124 9.68 -8.42 -13.14
N PRO A 125 10.96 -8.80 -13.39
CA PRO A 125 11.81 -8.04 -14.27
C PRO A 125 11.17 -7.80 -15.63
N VAL A 126 11.27 -6.56 -16.13
CA VAL A 126 10.78 -6.21 -17.47
C VAL A 126 11.52 -7.09 -18.51
N PRO A 127 10.81 -7.78 -19.43
CA PRO A 127 11.46 -8.60 -20.45
C PRO A 127 12.44 -7.78 -21.28
N SER A 128 13.64 -8.30 -21.49
CA SER A 128 14.66 -7.62 -22.28
C SER A 128 14.24 -7.44 -23.74
N GLY A 129 14.44 -6.24 -24.30
CA GLY A 129 14.29 -6.02 -25.73
C GLY A 129 15.28 -6.87 -26.53
N PRO A 130 14.96 -7.31 -27.76
CA PRO A 130 15.87 -8.16 -28.55
C PRO A 130 17.18 -7.47 -28.95
N SER A 131 17.18 -6.14 -29.01
CA SER A 131 18.33 -5.30 -29.37
C SER A 131 18.11 -3.86 -28.91
N VAL A 132 19.16 -3.04 -28.92
CA VAL A 132 19.09 -1.60 -28.59
C VAL A 132 18.07 -0.83 -29.46
N ASP A 133 17.92 -1.20 -30.74
CA ASP A 133 16.95 -0.57 -31.65
C ASP A 133 15.50 -1.08 -31.47
N LYS A 134 15.31 -2.10 -30.63
CA LYS A 134 14.02 -2.73 -30.35
C LYS A 134 13.85 -2.93 -28.84
N PRO A 135 13.90 -1.85 -28.04
CA PRO A 135 13.76 -1.98 -26.60
C PRO A 135 12.33 -2.37 -26.24
N THR A 136 12.18 -3.03 -25.09
CA THR A 136 10.88 -3.13 -24.42
C THR A 136 10.60 -1.79 -23.76
N ARG A 137 9.38 -1.24 -23.92
CA ARG A 137 9.05 0.11 -23.47
C ARG A 137 7.91 0.11 -22.46
N ILE A 138 8.05 0.88 -21.39
CA ILE A 138 6.97 1.20 -20.44
C ILE A 138 6.88 2.72 -20.35
N LEU A 139 5.85 3.30 -20.95
CA LEU A 139 5.73 4.74 -21.14
C LEU A 139 4.40 5.27 -20.61
N GLY A 140 4.42 6.44 -19.97
CA GLY A 140 3.20 7.22 -19.79
C GLY A 140 2.70 7.74 -21.13
N GLN A 141 1.39 7.76 -21.32
CA GLN A 141 0.76 8.16 -22.58
C GLN A 141 0.70 9.69 -22.76
N ASP A 142 0.69 10.43 -21.66
CA ASP A 142 0.56 11.89 -21.64
C ASP A 142 1.69 12.50 -20.79
N PRO A 143 2.74 13.06 -21.41
CA PRO A 143 3.84 13.71 -20.70
C PRO A 143 3.40 14.93 -19.87
N ASP A 144 2.29 15.57 -20.23
CA ASP A 144 1.76 16.74 -19.53
C ASP A 144 0.97 16.36 -18.27
N ASN A 145 0.54 15.10 -18.18
CA ASN A 145 -0.23 14.54 -17.07
C ASN A 145 0.23 13.08 -16.83
N PRO A 146 1.44 12.89 -16.26
CA PRO A 146 2.07 11.58 -16.18
C PRO A 146 1.22 10.59 -15.38
N ALA A 147 1.30 9.31 -15.75
CA ALA A 147 0.73 8.25 -14.94
C ALA A 147 1.56 8.07 -13.67
N VAL A 148 0.88 7.95 -12.53
CA VAL A 148 1.51 7.78 -11.21
C VAL A 148 1.54 6.30 -10.85
N LEU A 149 2.74 5.73 -10.77
CA LEU A 149 2.96 4.41 -10.20
C LEU A 149 3.31 4.59 -8.71
N TRP A 150 2.49 4.02 -7.82
CA TRP A 150 2.69 4.20 -6.39
C TRP A 150 2.75 2.89 -5.60
N GLY A 151 3.65 2.84 -4.61
CA GLY A 151 3.87 1.66 -3.76
C GLY A 151 2.80 1.41 -2.70
N ASN A 152 2.31 0.17 -2.58
CA ASN A 152 1.32 -0.21 -1.57
C ASN A 152 1.78 -1.37 -0.68
N GLU A 153 1.37 -1.33 0.59
CA GLU A 153 1.57 -2.38 1.60
C GLU A 153 3.03 -2.86 1.69
N ARG A 154 3.97 -1.91 1.75
CA ARG A 154 5.42 -2.17 1.95
C ARG A 154 6.08 -2.89 0.76
N VAL A 155 5.60 -2.70 -0.47
CA VAL A 155 6.25 -3.32 -1.64
C VAL A 155 7.73 -2.91 -1.73
N ARG A 156 8.62 -3.87 -2.04
CA ARG A 156 10.07 -3.62 -2.03
C ARG A 156 10.55 -2.71 -3.17
N GLU A 157 10.00 -2.86 -4.36
CA GLU A 157 10.29 -1.99 -5.50
C GLU A 157 9.07 -1.80 -6.41
N ILE A 158 8.98 -0.66 -7.09
CA ILE A 158 7.90 -0.37 -8.04
C ILE A 158 8.24 -0.96 -9.41
N ILE A 159 9.44 -0.68 -9.93
CA ILE A 159 9.94 -1.21 -11.21
C ILE A 159 11.17 -2.09 -10.98
N ASN A 160 11.15 -3.29 -11.57
CA ASN A 160 12.24 -4.24 -11.49
C ASN A 160 12.92 -4.40 -12.86
N LEU A 161 14.22 -4.12 -12.90
CA LEU A 161 15.11 -4.24 -14.06
C LEU A 161 16.27 -5.21 -13.81
N ASN A 162 16.17 -6.07 -12.78
CA ASN A 162 17.18 -7.07 -12.48
C ASN A 162 17.29 -8.08 -13.64
N GLY A 163 18.43 -8.07 -14.35
CA GLY A 163 18.69 -8.89 -15.54
C GLY A 163 18.03 -8.38 -16.83
N SER A 164 17.29 -7.26 -16.77
CA SER A 164 16.63 -6.66 -17.94
C SER A 164 17.64 -5.88 -18.78
N SER A 165 17.56 -5.96 -20.10
CA SER A 165 18.44 -5.21 -21.01
C SER A 165 17.66 -4.71 -22.22
N ASN A 166 18.13 -3.62 -22.86
CA ASN A 166 17.42 -2.96 -23.96
C ASN A 166 16.00 -2.56 -23.52
N VAL A 167 15.91 -1.69 -22.52
CA VAL A 167 14.64 -1.23 -21.93
C VAL A 167 14.57 0.29 -21.93
N GLU A 168 13.39 0.82 -22.21
CA GLU A 168 13.07 2.25 -22.17
C GLU A 168 11.92 2.47 -21.18
N ILE A 169 12.09 3.43 -20.27
CA ILE A 169 11.06 3.82 -19.31
C ILE A 169 10.98 5.34 -19.26
N GLY A 170 9.78 5.90 -19.41
CA GLY A 170 9.64 7.34 -19.35
C GLY A 170 8.21 7.87 -19.27
N HIS A 171 8.09 9.17 -19.01
CA HIS A 171 6.83 9.90 -18.83
C HIS A 171 5.99 9.39 -17.66
N LEU A 172 6.63 9.06 -16.53
CA LEU A 172 5.97 8.50 -15.35
C LEU A 172 6.37 9.26 -14.08
N GLU A 173 5.43 9.31 -13.14
CA GLU A 173 5.71 9.60 -11.73
C GLU A 173 5.81 8.27 -10.97
N ILE A 174 6.85 8.12 -10.15
CA ILE A 174 7.14 6.93 -9.35
C ILE A 174 7.29 7.37 -7.90
N THR A 175 6.32 7.02 -7.07
CA THR A 175 6.24 7.51 -5.70
C THR A 175 5.61 6.50 -4.75
N ASP A 176 5.29 6.93 -3.53
CA ASP A 176 4.32 6.24 -2.70
C ASP A 176 3.28 7.22 -2.15
N LYS A 177 2.47 6.82 -1.16
CA LYS A 177 1.41 7.67 -0.59
C LYS A 177 1.52 7.76 0.92
N SER A 178 2.75 7.82 1.41
CA SER A 178 3.10 7.85 2.81
C SER A 178 4.19 8.90 3.04
N ASP A 179 4.24 9.43 4.25
CA ASP A 179 5.32 10.34 4.65
C ASP A 179 6.42 9.64 5.47
N CYS A 180 6.26 8.33 5.69
CA CYS A 180 7.16 7.55 6.52
C CYS A 180 8.48 7.19 5.82
N VAL A 181 9.52 6.96 6.63
CA VAL A 181 10.85 6.52 6.24
C VAL A 181 11.13 5.15 6.86
N GLU A 182 11.54 4.17 6.05
CA GLU A 182 11.42 2.74 6.37
C GLU A 182 12.09 2.34 7.71
N PHE A 183 13.29 2.86 7.96
CA PHE A 183 14.11 2.47 9.11
C PHE A 183 14.36 3.61 10.10
N HIS A 184 13.64 4.71 9.96
CA HIS A 184 13.93 5.94 10.70
C HIS A 184 13.93 5.71 12.22
N SER A 185 14.88 6.31 12.92
CA SER A 185 15.04 6.16 14.37
C SER A 185 13.96 6.88 15.17
N ASN A 186 13.45 8.01 14.67
CA ASN A 186 12.24 8.66 15.17
C ASN A 186 10.99 7.85 14.81
N ALA A 187 10.28 7.35 15.84
CA ALA A 187 9.06 6.56 15.69
C ALA A 187 7.92 7.29 14.98
N ALA A 188 7.88 8.63 14.99
CA ALA A 188 6.87 9.40 14.28
C ALA A 188 7.06 9.40 12.77
N ALA A 189 8.30 9.22 12.30
CA ALA A 189 8.64 9.10 10.88
C ALA A 189 8.80 7.65 10.43
N GLN A 190 8.94 6.70 11.34
CA GLN A 190 9.25 5.31 10.98
C GLN A 190 8.07 4.60 10.30
N CYS A 191 8.31 3.94 9.17
CA CYS A 191 7.28 3.13 8.53
C CYS A 191 6.86 1.92 9.38
N ARG A 192 5.58 1.55 9.28
CA ARG A 192 5.06 0.34 9.92
C ARG A 192 5.48 -0.90 9.13
N ARG A 193 6.51 -1.61 9.60
CA ARG A 193 7.07 -2.79 8.90
C ARG A 193 6.64 -4.15 9.45
N ASN A 194 6.33 -4.22 10.75
CA ASN A 194 6.30 -5.50 11.47
C ASN A 194 4.89 -6.11 11.60
N SER A 195 3.83 -5.37 11.25
CA SER A 195 2.46 -5.88 11.28
C SER A 195 1.59 -5.19 10.25
N ALA A 196 0.72 -5.95 9.58
CA ALA A 196 -0.26 -5.42 8.64
C ALA A 196 -1.42 -4.66 9.35
N PRO A 197 -2.10 -3.72 8.66
CA PRO A 197 -1.71 -3.14 7.38
C PRO A 197 -0.40 -2.34 7.51
N TYR A 198 0.50 -2.51 6.54
CA TYR A 198 1.83 -1.87 6.56
C TYR A 198 1.75 -0.40 6.13
N GLY A 199 0.74 -0.03 5.35
CA GLY A 199 0.56 1.33 4.84
C GLY A 199 0.95 1.47 3.37
N LYS A 200 0.66 2.64 2.80
CA LYS A 200 0.79 2.93 1.38
C LYS A 200 2.19 3.43 1.01
N TRP A 201 3.19 2.60 1.28
CA TRP A 201 4.59 2.95 1.03
C TRP A 201 5.33 1.87 0.26
N ALA A 202 6.37 2.27 -0.47
CA ALA A 202 7.33 1.40 -1.12
C ALA A 202 8.73 1.64 -0.54
N SER A 203 9.54 0.58 -0.45
CA SER A 203 10.95 0.77 -0.11
C SER A 203 11.69 1.50 -1.24
N SER A 204 11.56 1.03 -2.49
CA SER A 204 12.34 1.60 -3.60
C SER A 204 11.50 1.91 -4.84
N GLY A 205 11.92 2.89 -5.64
CA GLY A 205 11.33 3.18 -6.94
C GLY A 205 11.76 2.15 -7.98
N ILE A 206 13.02 2.21 -8.39
CA ILE A 206 13.60 1.32 -9.42
C ILE A 206 14.70 0.44 -8.83
N SER A 207 14.66 -0.88 -9.09
CA SER A 207 15.73 -1.81 -8.75
C SER A 207 16.37 -2.40 -10.01
N ALA A 208 17.71 -2.44 -10.10
CA ALA A 208 18.40 -3.06 -11.23
C ALA A 208 19.72 -3.74 -10.85
N SER A 209 20.05 -4.81 -11.58
CA SER A 209 21.34 -5.49 -11.50
C SER A 209 21.61 -6.25 -12.80
N ASN A 210 22.87 -6.41 -13.19
CA ASN A 210 23.25 -7.10 -14.43
C ASN A 210 22.40 -6.64 -15.64
N SER A 211 22.28 -5.33 -15.79
CA SER A 211 21.35 -4.69 -16.73
C SER A 211 22.10 -3.82 -17.72
N ARG A 212 21.69 -3.86 -18.99
CA ARG A 212 22.44 -3.25 -20.09
C ARG A 212 21.54 -2.45 -21.03
N ASN A 213 22.03 -1.34 -21.58
CA ASN A 213 21.33 -0.54 -22.59
C ASN A 213 19.94 -0.11 -22.11
N VAL A 214 19.89 0.65 -21.02
CA VAL A 214 18.63 1.17 -20.45
C VAL A 214 18.58 2.67 -20.59
N HIS A 215 17.44 3.18 -21.06
CA HIS A 215 17.13 4.61 -21.14
C HIS A 215 15.97 4.93 -20.21
N LEU A 216 16.25 5.75 -19.20
CA LEU A 216 15.25 6.32 -18.32
C LEU A 216 15.10 7.80 -18.68
N HIS A 217 13.89 8.28 -18.96
CA HIS A 217 13.70 9.68 -19.31
C HIS A 217 12.36 10.26 -18.88
N ASP A 218 12.32 11.56 -18.58
CA ASP A 218 11.08 12.24 -18.21
C ASP A 218 10.38 11.55 -17.03
N LEU A 219 11.14 11.28 -15.96
CA LEU A 219 10.67 10.59 -14.76
C LEU A 219 10.70 11.52 -13.55
N ASP A 220 9.66 11.44 -12.73
CA ASP A 220 9.64 12.03 -11.39
C ASP A 220 9.66 10.92 -10.34
N ILE A 221 10.81 10.69 -9.69
CA ILE A 221 11.01 9.63 -8.70
C ILE A 221 11.15 10.27 -7.32
N HIS A 222 10.13 10.17 -6.48
CA HIS A 222 10.12 10.90 -5.21
C HIS A 222 9.31 10.26 -4.09
N GLY A 223 9.64 10.61 -2.85
CA GLY A 223 8.86 10.26 -1.67
C GLY A 223 8.93 8.79 -1.24
N LEU A 224 9.82 7.98 -1.82
CA LEU A 224 9.94 6.58 -1.43
C LEU A 224 10.52 6.48 -0.01
N ALA A 225 9.99 5.55 0.78
CA ALA A 225 10.41 5.34 2.17
C ALA A 225 11.89 4.97 2.33
N ASN A 226 12.58 4.56 1.26
CA ASN A 226 13.99 4.19 1.30
C ASN A 226 14.79 4.77 0.12
N ARG A 227 14.77 4.15 -1.07
CA ARG A 227 15.62 4.56 -2.21
C ARG A 227 14.81 5.03 -3.40
N GLY A 228 15.27 6.06 -4.10
CA GLY A 228 14.76 6.34 -5.44
C GLY A 228 15.13 5.21 -6.40
N ILE A 229 16.43 4.94 -6.51
CA ILE A 229 17.02 3.89 -7.35
C ILE A 229 18.00 3.05 -6.52
N ILE A 230 17.89 1.72 -6.60
CA ILE A 230 18.91 0.78 -6.11
C ILE A 230 19.45 -0.05 -7.27
N ALA A 231 20.63 0.32 -7.78
CA ALA A 231 21.13 -0.20 -9.04
C ALA A 231 22.67 -0.22 -9.16
N GLY A 232 23.22 -1.39 -9.49
CA GLY A 232 24.64 -1.59 -9.77
C GLY A 232 24.85 -2.73 -10.78
N GLY A 233 26.10 -2.96 -11.22
CA GLY A 233 26.37 -3.98 -12.23
C GLY A 233 25.80 -3.62 -13.60
N LEU A 234 25.77 -2.32 -13.92
CA LEU A 234 25.13 -1.76 -15.10
C LEU A 234 26.12 -1.64 -16.27
N THR A 235 25.59 -1.62 -17.50
CA THR A 235 26.36 -1.30 -18.71
C THR A 235 25.55 -0.42 -19.65
N ASP A 236 26.09 0.72 -20.08
CA ASP A 236 25.45 1.59 -21.08
C ASP A 236 24.04 2.05 -20.65
N TRP A 237 23.96 2.79 -19.54
CA TRP A 237 22.74 3.38 -19.01
C TRP A 237 22.68 4.88 -19.28
N THR A 238 21.50 5.40 -19.60
CA THR A 238 21.24 6.82 -19.83
C THR A 238 20.02 7.27 -19.04
N LEU A 239 20.17 8.35 -18.27
CA LEU A 239 19.12 9.09 -17.57
C LEU A 239 19.02 10.49 -18.18
N GLU A 240 17.84 10.91 -18.62
CA GLU A 240 17.62 12.24 -19.22
C GLU A 240 16.33 12.88 -18.69
N ARG A 241 16.41 14.09 -18.10
CA ARG A 241 15.23 14.76 -17.50
C ARG A 241 14.56 13.89 -16.43
N VAL A 242 15.37 13.43 -15.47
CA VAL A 242 14.94 12.55 -14.38
C VAL A 242 15.13 13.25 -13.04
N LYS A 243 14.09 13.27 -12.22
CA LYS A 243 14.15 13.72 -10.82
C LYS A 243 14.27 12.52 -9.89
N ILE A 244 15.14 12.62 -8.90
CA ILE A 244 15.33 11.65 -7.82
C ILE A 244 15.36 12.43 -6.51
N VAL A 245 14.18 12.65 -5.92
CA VAL A 245 13.98 13.67 -4.88
C VAL A 245 13.32 13.11 -3.62
N ALA A 246 13.76 13.57 -2.44
CA ALA A 246 13.10 13.28 -1.15
C ALA A 246 12.83 11.79 -0.85
N ASN A 247 13.79 10.93 -1.19
CA ASN A 247 13.74 9.51 -0.84
C ASN A 247 14.39 9.29 0.53
N GLY A 248 13.71 8.57 1.43
CA GLY A 248 13.99 8.52 2.86
C GLY A 248 15.38 8.03 3.29
N TRP A 249 16.17 7.45 2.38
CA TRP A 249 17.50 6.91 2.64
C TRP A 249 18.55 7.41 1.65
N ALA A 250 18.35 7.21 0.35
CA ALA A 250 19.30 7.61 -0.70
C ALA A 250 18.57 7.87 -2.03
N GLY A 251 19.15 8.72 -2.87
CA GLY A 251 18.61 8.94 -4.22
C GLY A 251 18.92 7.73 -5.08
N TRP A 252 20.20 7.53 -5.36
CA TRP A 252 20.74 6.34 -6.02
C TRP A 252 21.70 5.60 -5.08
N ASP A 253 21.38 4.35 -4.78
CA ASP A 253 22.24 3.42 -4.04
C ASP A 253 22.82 2.36 -5.00
N GLY A 254 24.12 2.51 -5.31
CA GLY A 254 24.84 1.60 -6.19
C GLY A 254 25.41 0.37 -5.50
N ASP A 255 25.24 0.23 -4.18
CA ASP A 255 25.69 -0.96 -3.46
C ASP A 255 24.61 -2.05 -3.44
N ILE A 256 24.60 -2.86 -4.50
CA ILE A 256 23.77 -4.06 -4.59
C ILE A 256 24.50 -5.31 -4.06
N GLY A 257 25.62 -5.13 -3.34
CA GLY A 257 26.48 -6.20 -2.84
C GLY A 257 27.47 -6.73 -3.88
N ALA A 258 27.42 -8.03 -4.17
CA ALA A 258 28.33 -8.62 -5.15
C ALA A 258 27.97 -8.18 -6.58
N ASN A 259 28.98 -7.86 -7.39
CA ASN A 259 28.83 -7.41 -8.78
C ASN A 259 28.18 -6.01 -8.95
N SER A 260 28.35 -5.12 -7.97
CA SER A 260 27.89 -3.72 -8.05
C SER A 260 28.59 -2.88 -9.13
N SER A 261 29.76 -3.31 -9.61
CA SER A 261 30.57 -2.46 -10.50
C SER A 261 29.92 -2.23 -11.85
N ASN A 262 29.77 -0.95 -12.22
CA ASN A 262 29.30 -0.55 -13.54
C ASN A 262 30.42 -0.61 -14.58
N SER A 263 30.03 -0.56 -15.85
CA SER A 263 30.92 -0.52 -17.02
C SER A 263 30.24 0.21 -18.19
N GLY A 264 30.96 0.43 -19.30
CA GLY A 264 30.41 1.18 -20.44
C GLY A 264 30.10 2.63 -20.06
N ASN A 265 29.14 3.25 -20.74
CA ASN A 265 28.73 4.62 -20.45
C ASN A 265 27.60 4.66 -19.41
N ILE A 266 27.74 5.49 -18.39
CA ILE A 266 26.66 5.81 -17.44
C ILE A 266 26.42 7.31 -17.56
N VAL A 267 25.33 7.68 -18.21
CA VAL A 267 25.07 9.06 -18.65
C VAL A 267 23.87 9.61 -17.90
N MET A 268 24.01 10.83 -17.38
CA MET A 268 22.98 11.59 -16.69
C MET A 268 22.96 13.01 -17.27
N ARG A 269 21.83 13.42 -17.86
CA ARG A 269 21.62 14.76 -18.41
C ARG A 269 20.34 15.36 -17.88
N ASP A 270 20.36 16.65 -17.56
CA ASP A 270 19.18 17.35 -17.06
C ASP A 270 18.54 16.63 -15.85
N VAL A 271 19.36 16.05 -14.96
CA VAL A 271 18.86 15.33 -13.79
C VAL A 271 18.80 16.23 -12.56
N GLU A 272 17.78 16.00 -11.72
CA GLU A 272 17.65 16.60 -10.39
C GLU A 272 17.85 15.50 -9.35
N ILE A 273 18.82 15.67 -8.45
CA ILE A 273 19.09 14.75 -7.35
C ILE A 273 19.11 15.54 -6.05
N GLY A 274 18.04 15.47 -5.27
CA GLY A 274 17.98 16.31 -4.09
C GLY A 274 17.10 15.87 -2.94
N PHE A 275 17.36 16.43 -1.76
CA PHE A 275 16.65 16.09 -0.52
C PHE A 275 16.65 14.59 -0.17
N ASN A 276 17.53 13.78 -0.76
CA ASN A 276 17.60 12.37 -0.42
C ASN A 276 18.22 12.18 0.97
N GLY A 277 17.70 11.18 1.68
CA GLY A 277 17.85 11.05 3.12
C GLY A 277 16.82 11.85 3.93
N CYS A 278 15.81 12.46 3.29
CA CYS A 278 14.60 12.98 3.92
C CYS A 278 13.38 12.20 3.41
N GLY A 279 12.36 12.02 4.25
CA GLY A 279 11.03 11.64 3.78
C GLY A 279 10.29 12.82 3.16
N GLU A 280 9.18 12.55 2.49
CA GLU A 280 8.35 13.56 1.83
C GLU A 280 6.96 13.58 2.44
N LYS A 281 6.43 14.76 2.78
CA LYS A 281 5.02 14.88 3.17
C LYS A 281 4.12 14.79 1.95
N LEU A 282 2.84 14.50 2.16
CA LEU A 282 1.84 14.46 1.07
C LEU A 282 1.64 15.79 0.32
N ASP A 283 2.20 16.90 0.81
CA ASP A 283 2.23 18.20 0.13
C ASP A 283 3.55 18.45 -0.64
N GLY A 284 4.45 17.46 -0.70
CA GLY A 284 5.77 17.52 -1.34
C GLY A 284 6.88 18.07 -0.44
N THR A 285 6.61 18.41 0.82
CA THR A 285 7.62 19.02 1.69
C THR A 285 8.60 17.97 2.24
N PRO A 286 9.93 18.14 2.09
CA PRO A 286 10.91 17.28 2.74
C PRO A 286 10.84 17.38 4.26
N TRP A 287 10.94 16.26 4.97
CA TRP A 287 10.96 16.18 6.43
C TRP A 287 11.65 14.89 6.91
N ALA A 288 11.84 14.74 8.23
CA ALA A 288 12.48 13.55 8.81
C ALA A 288 13.83 13.21 8.13
N CYS A 289 14.62 14.25 7.87
CA CYS A 289 15.96 14.20 7.33
C CYS A 289 16.93 13.58 8.34
N TRP A 290 17.75 12.67 7.86
CA TRP A 290 18.75 11.97 8.67
C TRP A 290 19.86 11.42 7.78
N ALA A 291 21.03 11.19 8.36
CA ALA A 291 22.16 10.60 7.67
C ALA A 291 22.88 9.57 8.57
N GLN A 292 24.12 9.24 8.22
CA GLN A 292 24.89 8.14 8.80
C GLN A 292 24.90 8.12 10.34
N ASN A 293 25.11 9.25 11.01
CA ASN A 293 25.14 9.26 12.47
C ASN A 293 23.74 9.12 13.10
N GLY A 294 22.68 9.43 12.35
CA GLY A 294 21.28 9.15 12.72
C GLY A 294 20.80 7.74 12.42
N GLY A 295 21.61 6.94 11.71
CA GLY A 295 21.27 5.60 11.25
C GLY A 295 20.79 5.51 9.79
N GLY A 296 20.82 6.61 9.04
CA GLY A 296 20.51 6.68 7.61
C GLY A 296 21.77 6.56 6.72
N TYR A 297 21.66 6.95 5.45
CA TYR A 297 22.80 7.01 4.52
C TYR A 297 22.95 8.41 3.92
N GLY A 298 21.94 8.88 3.19
CA GLY A 298 21.76 10.29 2.82
C GLY A 298 22.42 10.77 1.55
N ASP A 299 23.13 9.90 0.82
CA ASP A 299 23.78 10.30 -0.42
C ASP A 299 22.73 10.53 -1.53
N GLY A 300 22.93 11.57 -2.33
CA GLY A 300 22.17 11.79 -3.55
C GLY A 300 22.42 10.68 -4.55
N LEU A 301 23.68 10.45 -4.88
CA LEU A 301 24.15 9.27 -5.62
C LEU A 301 25.38 8.71 -4.93
N GLY A 302 25.30 7.47 -4.45
CA GLY A 302 26.42 6.73 -3.89
C GLY A 302 26.63 5.40 -4.60
N THR A 303 27.87 4.91 -4.63
CA THR A 303 28.19 3.62 -5.26
C THR A 303 29.07 2.77 -4.35
N ALA A 304 28.97 1.45 -4.48
CA ALA A 304 30.07 0.56 -4.08
C ALA A 304 31.21 0.66 -5.11
N ARG A 305 32.21 -0.24 -5.01
CA ARG A 305 33.30 -0.27 -5.99
C ARG A 305 32.77 -0.35 -7.42
N THR A 306 33.08 0.65 -8.25
CA THR A 306 32.46 0.81 -9.57
C THR A 306 33.44 1.24 -10.66
N GLY A 307 33.14 0.93 -11.93
CA GLY A 307 33.91 1.36 -13.08
C GLY A 307 33.03 2.13 -14.07
N GLY A 308 33.47 2.19 -15.33
CA GLY A 308 32.72 2.80 -16.43
C GLY A 308 33.02 4.29 -16.64
N HIS A 309 32.33 4.85 -17.62
CA HIS A 309 32.44 6.25 -18.05
C HIS A 309 31.21 7.01 -17.58
N TRP A 310 31.33 7.67 -16.43
CA TRP A 310 30.27 8.49 -15.87
C TRP A 310 30.29 9.88 -16.49
N LEU A 311 29.15 10.30 -17.02
CA LEU A 311 28.89 11.66 -17.50
C LEU A 311 27.68 12.21 -16.75
N ILE A 312 27.88 13.30 -16.01
CA ILE A 312 26.85 14.09 -15.37
C ILE A 312 26.91 15.47 -16.00
N GLU A 313 25.86 15.88 -16.72
CA GLU A 313 25.80 17.19 -17.35
C GLU A 313 24.47 17.89 -17.18
N ASP A 314 24.49 19.22 -17.18
CA ASP A 314 23.28 20.06 -17.15
C ASP A 314 22.36 19.76 -15.95
N SER A 315 22.95 19.36 -14.83
CA SER A 315 22.23 18.73 -13.72
C SER A 315 22.18 19.60 -12.46
N TYR A 316 21.20 19.32 -11.60
CA TYR A 316 21.02 19.98 -10.31
C TYR A 316 21.10 18.97 -9.17
N ILE A 317 22.11 19.10 -8.31
CA ILE A 317 22.37 18.14 -7.21
C ILE A 317 22.34 18.89 -5.89
N HIS A 318 21.30 18.71 -5.07
CA HIS A 318 21.11 19.62 -3.96
C HIS A 318 20.50 19.05 -2.69
N HIS A 319 20.92 19.60 -1.56
CA HIS A 319 20.26 19.38 -0.28
C HIS A 319 20.11 17.89 0.10
N ASN A 320 21.02 17.01 -0.33
CA ASN A 320 21.04 15.63 0.17
C ASN A 320 21.64 15.63 1.58
N THR A 321 21.16 14.74 2.46
CA THR A 321 21.58 14.74 3.88
C THR A 321 23.00 14.21 4.09
N SER A 322 23.66 13.73 3.04
CA SER A 322 25.07 13.39 3.01
C SER A 322 25.73 13.98 1.75
N ASP A 323 26.42 13.18 0.93
CA ASP A 323 27.12 13.67 -0.24
C ASP A 323 26.13 13.88 -1.41
N GLY A 324 26.38 14.87 -2.27
CA GLY A 324 25.58 15.07 -3.48
C GLY A 324 25.86 13.95 -4.49
N LEU A 325 27.08 13.94 -5.01
CA LEU A 325 27.62 12.86 -5.85
C LEU A 325 28.79 12.19 -5.13
N ASP A 326 28.67 10.90 -4.80
CA ASP A 326 29.72 10.06 -4.24
C ASP A 326 30.17 8.95 -5.21
N LEU A 327 31.15 9.30 -6.03
CA LEU A 327 31.93 8.38 -6.87
C LEU A 327 33.35 8.20 -6.32
N LEU A 328 33.55 8.29 -5.00
CA LEU A 328 34.83 7.99 -4.35
C LEU A 328 35.27 6.53 -4.58
N TYR A 329 34.31 5.64 -4.80
CA TYR A 329 34.53 4.19 -4.95
C TYR A 329 34.80 3.75 -6.39
N MET A 330 35.15 4.67 -7.29
CA MET A 330 35.62 4.31 -8.62
C MET A 330 36.84 3.36 -8.55
N ASP A 331 36.96 2.43 -9.49
CA ASP A 331 37.97 1.37 -9.47
C ASP A 331 39.39 1.84 -9.79
N GLY A 332 39.53 3.10 -10.23
CA GLY A 332 40.79 3.71 -10.64
C GLY A 332 41.38 3.12 -11.92
N ALA A 333 40.64 2.32 -12.69
CA ALA A 333 41.12 1.74 -13.92
C ALA A 333 41.32 2.82 -15.00
N SER A 334 42.27 2.59 -15.92
CA SER A 334 42.54 3.52 -17.04
C SER A 334 41.37 3.66 -18.01
N ASN A 335 40.44 2.69 -18.01
CA ASN A 335 39.20 2.74 -18.78
C ASN A 335 37.99 3.20 -17.97
N SER A 336 38.18 3.76 -16.78
CA SER A 336 37.12 4.39 -16.01
C SER A 336 37.31 5.90 -15.98
N SER A 337 36.23 6.67 -15.88
CA SER A 337 36.30 8.13 -15.83
C SER A 337 35.03 8.75 -15.27
N VAL A 338 35.17 9.92 -14.65
CA VAL A 338 34.04 10.77 -14.27
C VAL A 338 34.13 12.10 -15.00
N THR A 339 33.04 12.55 -15.61
CA THR A 339 32.91 13.91 -16.12
C THR A 339 31.68 14.56 -15.50
N VAL A 340 31.88 15.69 -14.83
CA VAL A 340 30.83 16.58 -14.34
C VAL A 340 30.96 17.89 -15.10
N ARG A 341 29.90 18.33 -15.80
CA ARG A 341 29.91 19.61 -16.51
C ARG A 341 28.60 20.36 -16.39
N ARG A 342 28.62 21.70 -16.41
CA ARG A 342 27.40 22.54 -16.35
C ARG A 342 26.42 22.08 -15.26
N THR A 343 26.97 21.70 -14.10
CA THR A 343 26.21 21.14 -12.99
C THR A 343 26.15 22.17 -11.87
N HIS A 344 24.97 22.37 -11.29
CA HIS A 344 24.81 23.14 -10.07
C HIS A 344 24.69 22.18 -8.89
N ALA A 345 25.65 22.20 -7.98
CA ALA A 345 25.62 21.36 -6.78
C ALA A 345 25.66 22.21 -5.51
N VAL A 346 24.63 22.09 -4.65
CA VAL A 346 24.42 23.03 -3.52
C VAL A 346 23.79 22.37 -2.31
N GLY A 347 24.23 22.74 -1.10
CA GLY A 347 23.50 22.44 0.14
C GLY A 347 23.51 20.98 0.59
N ASN A 348 24.29 20.12 -0.06
CA ASN A 348 24.48 18.75 0.42
C ASN A 348 25.25 18.78 1.74
N ALA A 349 24.79 18.06 2.77
CA ALA A 349 25.35 18.17 4.12
C ALA A 349 26.77 17.59 4.23
N GLY A 350 27.19 16.78 3.27
CA GLY A 350 28.55 16.30 3.06
C GLY A 350 29.27 17.09 1.97
N ASN A 351 29.95 16.37 1.08
CA ASN A 351 30.63 16.93 -0.07
C ASN A 351 29.65 17.10 -1.24
N GLN A 352 29.79 18.17 -2.01
CA GLN A 352 28.91 18.38 -3.17
C GLN A 352 29.26 17.39 -4.28
N LEU A 353 30.57 17.23 -4.56
CA LEU A 353 31.10 16.33 -5.57
C LEU A 353 32.28 15.50 -5.01
N LYS A 354 32.21 14.18 -5.19
CA LYS A 354 33.26 13.22 -4.85
C LYS A 354 33.58 12.34 -6.06
N THR A 355 34.86 12.23 -6.40
CA THR A 355 35.33 11.40 -7.52
C THR A 355 36.63 10.70 -7.17
N TYR A 356 36.96 9.62 -7.87
CA TYR A 356 38.24 8.93 -7.74
C TYR A 356 38.80 8.48 -9.10
N GLY A 357 40.10 8.68 -9.32
CA GLY A 357 40.77 8.39 -10.59
C GLY A 357 40.62 9.53 -11.60
N ARG A 358 40.65 9.20 -12.89
CA ARG A 358 40.54 10.17 -13.99
C ARG A 358 39.20 10.92 -13.94
N ALA A 359 39.25 12.23 -13.78
CA ALA A 359 38.06 13.07 -13.67
C ALA A 359 38.18 14.41 -14.40
N THR A 360 37.06 14.93 -14.90
CA THR A 360 36.91 16.30 -15.39
C THR A 360 35.70 16.94 -14.71
N ILE A 361 35.91 18.05 -13.99
CA ILE A 361 34.85 18.87 -13.40
C ILE A 361 34.94 20.25 -14.03
N GLU A 362 33.95 20.65 -14.82
CA GLU A 362 34.03 21.89 -15.59
C GLU A 362 32.74 22.70 -15.69
N ASN A 363 32.88 24.00 -15.92
CA ASN A 363 31.75 24.91 -16.15
C ASN A 363 30.63 24.77 -15.11
N SER A 364 30.96 24.47 -13.85
CA SER A 364 29.98 24.11 -12.82
C SER A 364 29.97 25.12 -11.67
N VAL A 365 28.80 25.32 -11.08
CA VAL A 365 28.62 26.14 -9.88
C VAL A 365 28.47 25.19 -8.69
N VAL A 366 29.41 25.25 -7.75
CA VAL A 366 29.49 24.28 -6.64
C VAL A 366 29.52 25.03 -5.31
N VAL A 367 28.47 24.87 -4.52
CA VAL A 367 28.19 25.64 -3.31
C VAL A 367 28.11 24.69 -2.11
N GLY A 368 29.19 24.61 -1.35
CA GLY A 368 29.29 23.80 -0.14
C GLY A 368 28.73 24.49 1.10
N ASN A 369 27.46 24.90 1.13
CA ASN A 369 26.72 25.24 2.36
C ASN A 369 26.31 23.96 3.09
N CYS A 370 27.31 23.20 3.54
CA CYS A 370 27.11 21.89 4.15
C CYS A 370 26.42 21.93 5.52
N ALA A 371 26.24 23.12 6.10
CA ALA A 371 25.44 23.32 7.31
C ALA A 371 24.00 23.71 7.00
N TYR A 372 23.52 23.62 5.75
CA TYR A 372 22.15 23.97 5.37
C TYR A 372 21.12 23.41 6.36
N PHE A 373 21.25 22.15 6.77
CA PHE A 373 20.27 21.49 7.64
C PHE A 373 20.32 21.89 9.12
N ASP A 374 21.18 22.84 9.52
CA ASP A 374 21.26 23.30 10.91
C ASP A 374 19.89 23.77 11.43
N GLY A 375 19.47 23.19 12.56
CA GLY A 375 18.19 23.48 13.19
C GLY A 375 16.94 23.07 12.38
N GLN A 376 17.08 22.33 11.27
CA GLN A 376 15.95 21.97 10.41
C GLN A 376 15.94 20.50 9.96
N GLY A 377 14.81 20.06 9.41
CA GLY A 377 14.67 18.72 8.83
C GLY A 377 14.67 17.54 9.82
N SER A 378 14.94 17.73 11.11
CA SER A 378 15.28 16.66 12.08
C SER A 378 16.69 16.08 11.92
N MET A 379 17.56 16.80 11.21
CA MET A 379 18.94 16.41 11.00
C MET A 379 19.74 16.44 12.30
N ASN A 380 20.65 15.48 12.49
CA ASN A 380 21.56 15.50 13.63
C ASN A 380 22.73 16.45 13.39
N ASP A 381 23.09 17.25 14.40
CA ASP A 381 24.21 18.20 14.32
C ASP A 381 25.54 17.54 13.91
N SER A 382 25.76 16.28 14.29
CA SER A 382 26.98 15.53 13.93
C SER A 382 27.10 15.24 12.43
N ASP A 383 25.97 15.21 11.72
CA ASP A 383 25.90 14.98 10.27
C ASP A 383 26.07 16.26 9.44
N LEU A 384 26.03 17.46 10.06
CA LEU A 384 26.28 18.74 9.36
C LEU A 384 27.74 18.86 8.95
N CYS A 385 28.03 19.23 7.70
CA CYS A 385 29.39 19.25 7.17
C CYS A 385 30.18 17.95 7.40
N ARG A 386 29.53 16.78 7.32
CA ARG A 386 30.17 15.46 7.48
C ARG A 386 31.29 15.28 6.44
N ALA A 387 32.28 14.43 6.76
CA ALA A 387 33.48 14.23 5.94
C ALA A 387 34.19 15.57 5.63
N LEU A 388 34.28 16.41 6.68
CA LEU A 388 34.84 17.76 6.67
C LEU A 388 34.10 18.76 5.76
N GLY A 389 32.98 18.39 5.13
CA GLY A 389 32.16 19.31 4.34
C GLY A 389 32.87 19.91 3.13
N ASN A 390 33.99 19.33 2.68
CA ASN A 390 34.74 19.84 1.53
C ASN A 390 33.82 20.02 0.31
N THR A 391 33.95 21.12 -0.41
CA THR A 391 33.02 21.38 -1.53
C THR A 391 33.21 20.35 -2.65
N ILE A 392 34.46 20.11 -3.05
CA ILE A 392 34.87 19.06 -3.99
C ILE A 392 35.94 18.18 -3.34
N SER A 393 35.79 16.87 -3.44
CA SER A 393 36.81 15.90 -3.00
C SER A 393 37.20 14.97 -4.14
N VAL A 394 38.50 14.92 -4.46
CA VAL A 394 39.03 14.09 -5.57
C VAL A 394 40.11 13.14 -5.09
N GLY A 395 39.88 11.85 -5.27
CA GLY A 395 40.90 10.81 -5.07
C GLY A 395 41.74 10.62 -6.33
N LEU A 396 43.05 10.57 -6.17
CA LEU A 396 44.01 10.58 -7.27
C LEU A 396 44.66 9.21 -7.50
N VAL A 397 44.86 8.84 -8.76
CA VAL A 397 45.48 7.58 -9.19
C VAL A 397 46.77 7.84 -9.97
N ALA A 398 47.80 7.02 -9.75
CA ALA A 398 49.09 7.12 -10.44
C ALA A 398 48.93 7.08 -11.97
N GLY A 399 49.60 7.99 -12.67
CA GLY A 399 49.58 8.08 -14.14
C GLY A 399 48.29 8.60 -14.77
N GLN A 400 47.34 9.07 -13.96
CA GLN A 400 46.07 9.65 -14.44
C GLN A 400 46.02 11.16 -14.18
N ASN A 401 45.15 11.83 -14.93
CA ASN A 401 44.93 13.28 -14.82
C ASN A 401 43.53 13.56 -14.24
N VAL A 402 43.46 14.59 -13.42
CA VAL A 402 42.21 15.20 -12.96
C VAL A 402 42.22 16.67 -13.37
N ASP A 403 41.17 17.10 -14.06
CA ASP A 403 40.99 18.48 -14.54
C ASP A 403 39.81 19.12 -13.80
N ILE A 404 40.06 20.14 -13.00
CA ILE A 404 39.04 20.97 -12.36
C ILE A 404 39.17 22.35 -12.98
N ARG A 405 38.20 22.77 -13.82
CA ARG A 405 38.36 23.98 -14.61
C ARG A 405 37.11 24.79 -14.91
N HIS A 406 37.22 26.12 -14.98
CA HIS A 406 36.07 27.00 -15.21
C HIS A 406 34.90 26.71 -14.26
N ASN A 407 35.17 26.45 -12.98
CA ASN A 407 34.13 26.32 -11.98
C ASN A 407 34.10 27.55 -11.08
N THR A 408 32.92 27.89 -10.54
CA THR A 408 32.79 28.83 -9.44
C THR A 408 32.43 28.04 -8.18
N ILE A 409 33.35 28.01 -7.22
CA ILE A 409 33.33 27.13 -6.06
C ILE A 409 33.32 27.98 -4.79
N THR A 410 32.32 27.80 -3.94
CA THR A 410 32.23 28.43 -2.62
C THR A 410 31.82 27.39 -1.58
N GLY A 411 32.17 27.58 -0.31
CA GLY A 411 31.79 26.63 0.73
C GLY A 411 32.25 27.01 2.12
N GLU A 412 31.63 26.37 3.11
CA GLU A 412 31.86 26.56 4.55
C GLU A 412 32.39 25.30 5.25
N GLY A 413 32.82 24.28 4.48
CA GLY A 413 33.58 23.15 5.00
C GLY A 413 35.06 23.47 5.22
N ASP A 414 35.87 22.43 5.42
CA ASP A 414 37.32 22.58 5.68
C ASP A 414 38.07 23.08 4.44
N CYS A 415 37.77 22.55 3.26
CA CYS A 415 38.37 22.98 1.98
C CYS A 415 37.36 23.04 0.81
N LEU A 416 37.58 23.97 -0.12
CA LEU A 416 36.85 24.04 -1.39
C LEU A 416 37.24 22.86 -2.30
N ILE A 417 38.53 22.54 -2.36
CA ILE A 417 39.04 21.35 -3.07
C ILE A 417 39.94 20.55 -2.12
N LEU A 418 39.51 19.34 -1.79
CA LEU A 418 40.36 18.31 -1.19
C LEU A 418 40.85 17.37 -2.28
N SER A 419 42.16 17.11 -2.34
CA SER A 419 42.72 16.03 -3.15
C SER A 419 43.48 15.04 -2.28
N GLU A 420 43.32 13.74 -2.55
CA GLU A 420 43.97 12.68 -1.78
C GLU A 420 44.70 11.67 -2.68
N SER A 421 45.76 11.04 -2.15
CA SER A 421 46.50 9.96 -2.84
C SER A 421 47.25 10.44 -4.11
N GLY A 422 47.50 9.56 -5.08
CA GLY A 422 48.27 9.87 -6.28
C GLY A 422 49.79 9.87 -6.07
N SER A 423 50.52 10.01 -7.17
CA SER A 423 51.99 10.01 -7.17
C SER A 423 52.54 11.11 -8.06
N SER A 424 53.85 11.30 -8.11
CA SER A 424 54.51 12.27 -8.99
C SER A 424 54.26 12.05 -10.51
N SER A 425 53.63 10.95 -10.90
CA SER A 425 53.14 10.69 -12.26
C SER A 425 51.70 11.15 -12.50
N THR A 426 50.94 11.48 -11.45
CA THR A 426 49.58 12.04 -11.50
C THR A 426 49.65 13.55 -11.69
N ASN A 427 48.77 14.10 -12.54
CA ASN A 427 48.56 15.55 -12.62
C ASN A 427 47.16 15.92 -12.12
N LEU A 428 47.10 16.86 -11.17
CA LEU A 428 45.89 17.57 -10.79
C LEU A 428 45.97 18.98 -11.37
N ASN A 429 45.13 19.28 -12.36
CA ASN A 429 45.08 20.57 -13.03
C ASN A 429 43.90 21.37 -12.46
N ILE A 430 44.20 22.44 -11.72
CA ILE A 430 43.22 23.38 -11.20
C ILE A 430 43.37 24.65 -12.03
N GLN A 431 42.45 24.88 -12.97
CA GLN A 431 42.61 25.91 -14.00
C GLN A 431 41.37 26.79 -14.16
N ASN A 432 41.52 28.10 -14.25
CA ASN A 432 40.42 29.00 -14.60
C ASN A 432 39.21 28.94 -13.65
N ASN A 433 39.38 28.48 -12.40
CA ASN A 433 38.30 28.44 -11.41
C ASN A 433 38.27 29.69 -10.55
N ALA A 434 37.08 30.09 -10.11
CA ALA A 434 36.91 31.05 -9.02
C ALA A 434 36.66 30.27 -7.71
N LEU A 435 37.54 30.42 -6.72
CA LEU A 435 37.49 29.74 -5.42
C LEU A 435 37.27 30.78 -4.30
N ILE A 436 36.12 30.71 -3.65
CA ILE A 436 35.61 31.68 -2.68
C ILE A 436 35.39 30.98 -1.33
N GLY A 437 36.30 31.16 -0.36
CA GLY A 437 36.15 30.55 0.96
C GLY A 437 35.11 31.27 1.83
N ARG A 438 34.58 30.56 2.84
CA ARG A 438 33.77 31.11 3.95
C ARG A 438 34.42 30.81 5.28
N THR A 439 33.76 31.18 6.37
CA THR A 439 34.13 30.66 7.68
C THR A 439 33.85 29.16 7.71
N ASP A 440 34.82 28.37 8.14
CA ASP A 440 34.67 26.94 8.39
C ASP A 440 33.64 26.71 9.50
N TRP A 441 32.59 25.96 9.19
CA TRP A 441 31.51 25.65 10.09
C TRP A 441 31.97 24.87 11.34
N ARG A 442 32.86 23.89 11.16
CA ARG A 442 33.32 23.00 12.24
C ARG A 442 34.42 23.63 13.07
N GLN A 443 35.14 24.62 12.54
CA GLN A 443 36.34 25.19 13.15
C GLN A 443 36.31 26.73 13.19
N ALA A 444 35.19 27.34 13.60
CA ALA A 444 35.14 28.79 13.76
C ALA A 444 36.24 29.28 14.75
N PRO A 445 37.09 30.28 14.38
CA PRO A 445 36.91 31.26 13.30
C PRO A 445 37.75 31.00 12.01
N GLU A 446 38.22 29.79 11.76
CA GLU A 446 39.02 29.50 10.56
C GLU A 446 38.23 29.79 9.27
N LEU A 447 38.96 30.17 8.21
CA LEU A 447 38.39 30.22 6.86
C LEU A 447 38.49 28.83 6.22
N THR A 448 37.62 28.52 5.28
CA THR A 448 37.75 27.37 4.38
C THR A 448 39.04 27.48 3.57
N CYS A 449 39.74 26.37 3.38
CA CYS A 449 40.93 26.32 2.56
C CYS A 449 40.57 26.30 1.05
N GLY A 450 41.37 26.92 0.18
CA GLY A 450 41.16 26.89 -1.26
C GLY A 450 41.47 25.51 -1.87
N HIS A 451 42.64 24.95 -1.54
CA HIS A 451 43.03 23.59 -1.92
C HIS A 451 43.90 22.97 -0.82
N TYR A 452 43.68 21.69 -0.55
CA TYR A 452 44.55 20.88 0.30
C TYR A 452 44.84 19.52 -0.33
N ALA A 453 46.13 19.14 -0.31
CA ALA A 453 46.60 17.85 -0.77
C ALA A 453 46.91 16.95 0.44
N TYR A 454 46.01 16.00 0.72
CA TYR A 454 46.17 15.04 1.81
C TYR A 454 46.90 13.78 1.31
N ASN A 455 47.98 13.40 1.98
CA ASN A 455 48.75 12.19 1.67
C ASN A 455 49.03 11.99 0.16
N SER A 456 49.48 13.07 -0.50
CA SER A 456 49.66 13.11 -1.95
C SER A 456 51.06 13.57 -2.34
N SER A 457 51.60 12.98 -3.40
CA SER A 457 52.78 13.49 -4.12
C SER A 457 52.46 13.85 -5.58
N ALA A 458 51.17 14.03 -5.89
CA ALA A 458 50.71 14.43 -7.21
C ALA A 458 51.24 15.80 -7.61
N LYS A 459 51.46 15.99 -8.91
CA LYS A 459 51.80 17.30 -9.45
C LYS A 459 50.52 18.13 -9.51
N VAL A 460 50.48 19.21 -8.73
CA VAL A 460 49.37 20.16 -8.75
C VAL A 460 49.75 21.34 -9.62
N ASN A 461 48.99 21.56 -10.70
CA ASN A 461 49.22 22.62 -11.66
C ASN A 461 48.11 23.66 -11.51
N TYR A 462 48.48 24.89 -11.16
CA TYR A 462 47.59 26.04 -11.09
C TYR A 462 47.77 26.92 -12.33
N ALA A 463 46.67 27.35 -12.95
CA ALA A 463 46.71 28.35 -14.01
C ALA A 463 45.42 29.17 -14.05
N GLY A 464 45.52 30.50 -13.99
CA GLY A 464 44.38 31.38 -14.25
C GLY A 464 43.23 31.29 -13.26
N ASN A 465 43.46 30.83 -12.03
CA ASN A 465 42.39 30.76 -11.02
C ASN A 465 42.20 32.11 -10.32
N LEU A 466 41.12 32.25 -9.57
CA LEU A 466 40.96 33.25 -8.52
C LEU A 466 40.80 32.55 -7.17
N PHE A 467 41.51 33.02 -6.14
CA PHE A 467 41.34 32.59 -4.75
C PHE A 467 40.99 33.79 -3.88
N TRP A 468 39.87 33.74 -3.15
CA TRP A 468 39.47 34.83 -2.26
C TRP A 468 38.82 34.31 -0.98
N ASN A 469 39.06 34.99 0.13
CA ASN A 469 38.52 34.67 1.45
C ASN A 469 38.78 33.22 1.90
N VAL A 470 39.96 32.69 1.57
CA VAL A 470 40.42 31.35 1.97
C VAL A 470 41.48 31.44 3.10
N LYS A 471 41.88 30.29 3.69
CA LYS A 471 42.97 30.22 4.68
C LYS A 471 44.22 31.00 4.21
N SER A 472 44.91 31.63 5.16
CA SER A 472 46.06 32.49 4.89
C SER A 472 47.16 31.77 4.09
N GLY A 473 47.76 32.48 3.13
CA GLY A 473 48.85 31.95 2.29
C GLY A 473 48.39 31.09 1.10
N GLN A 474 47.08 30.89 0.90
CA GLN A 474 46.54 30.08 -0.20
C GLN A 474 46.19 30.92 -1.45
N CYS A 475 47.22 31.50 -2.06
CA CYS A 475 47.16 32.23 -3.32
C CYS A 475 48.26 31.73 -4.26
N PRO A 476 48.06 30.59 -4.97
CA PRO A 476 49.08 30.01 -5.82
C PRO A 476 49.48 30.93 -6.97
N GLY A 477 50.76 30.90 -7.37
CA GLY A 477 51.28 31.69 -8.48
C GLY A 477 50.49 31.45 -9.78
N GLY A 478 50.24 32.54 -10.53
CA GLY A 478 49.36 32.49 -11.71
C GLY A 478 47.87 32.59 -11.39
N SER A 479 47.50 32.90 -10.14
CA SER A 479 46.13 33.17 -9.71
C SER A 479 45.90 34.64 -9.36
N VAL A 480 44.64 35.08 -9.43
CA VAL A 480 44.14 36.37 -8.94
C VAL A 480 43.68 36.21 -7.49
N CYS A 481 43.98 37.17 -6.61
CA CYS A 481 43.67 37.03 -5.18
C CYS A 481 42.98 38.27 -4.61
N ASN A 482 41.89 38.68 -5.28
CA ASN A 482 41.06 39.82 -4.93
C ASN A 482 39.60 39.38 -4.85
N ASP A 483 38.74 40.24 -4.28
CA ASP A 483 37.29 40.04 -4.30
C ASP A 483 36.79 39.79 -5.75
N PRO A 484 36.10 38.66 -6.01
CA PRO A 484 35.63 38.32 -7.34
C PRO A 484 34.53 39.24 -7.87
N LYS A 485 33.90 40.08 -7.03
CA LYS A 485 32.79 40.97 -7.41
C LYS A 485 31.70 40.24 -8.19
N LEU A 486 31.16 39.19 -7.58
CA LEU A 486 30.01 38.46 -8.10
C LEU A 486 28.72 39.25 -7.85
N VAL A 487 27.66 38.99 -8.62
CA VAL A 487 26.33 39.58 -8.43
C VAL A 487 25.85 39.34 -7.00
N ASN A 488 25.97 38.11 -6.49
CA ASN A 488 25.65 37.79 -5.10
C ASN A 488 26.61 36.72 -4.54
N ALA A 489 27.46 37.12 -3.60
CA ALA A 489 28.37 36.21 -2.92
C ALA A 489 27.83 35.72 -1.56
N SER A 490 26.52 35.78 -1.28
CA SER A 490 25.96 35.15 -0.07
C SER A 490 25.78 33.64 -0.29
N MET A 491 25.93 32.81 0.74
CA MET A 491 25.74 31.35 0.59
C MET A 491 24.28 30.98 0.33
N ALA A 492 23.32 31.75 0.87
CA ALA A 492 21.89 31.45 0.73
C ALA A 492 21.34 31.77 -0.68
N ASN A 493 21.91 32.77 -1.36
CA ASN A 493 21.46 33.23 -2.68
C ASN A 493 22.67 33.41 -3.61
N PHE A 494 23.56 32.42 -3.66
CA PHE A 494 24.81 32.52 -4.39
C PHE A 494 24.57 32.65 -5.90
N ASP A 495 25.07 33.74 -6.49
CA ASP A 495 25.05 33.99 -7.92
C ASP A 495 26.50 34.09 -8.41
N ALA A 496 26.89 33.14 -9.26
CA ALA A 496 28.23 33.01 -9.80
C ALA A 496 28.56 34.02 -10.91
N THR A 497 27.63 34.89 -11.28
CA THR A 497 27.79 35.85 -12.38
C THR A 497 28.74 36.97 -11.98
N PRO A 498 29.82 37.24 -12.74
CA PRO A 498 30.70 38.39 -12.49
C PRO A 498 30.00 39.72 -12.81
N GLN A 499 30.20 40.73 -11.97
CA GLN A 499 29.76 42.10 -12.26
C GLN A 499 30.73 42.83 -13.21
N GLY A 500 30.30 43.95 -13.80
CA GLY A 500 31.18 44.85 -14.54
C GLY A 500 32.38 45.31 -13.71
N GLY A 501 33.59 45.15 -14.25
CA GLY A 501 34.84 45.46 -13.53
C GLY A 501 35.26 44.41 -12.49
N SER A 502 34.64 43.22 -12.53
CA SER A 502 35.12 42.03 -11.82
C SER A 502 36.54 41.66 -12.28
N PRO A 503 37.42 41.22 -11.37
CA PRO A 503 38.74 40.72 -11.74
C PRO A 503 38.70 39.32 -12.38
N LEU A 504 37.52 38.71 -12.53
CA LEU A 504 37.33 37.47 -13.27
C LEU A 504 37.34 37.68 -14.79
N VAL A 505 36.97 38.88 -15.24
CA VAL A 505 36.66 39.17 -16.65
C VAL A 505 37.92 39.26 -17.52
N ASP A 506 37.93 38.54 -18.65
CA ASP A 506 39.02 38.49 -19.62
C ASP A 506 40.38 38.09 -19.02
N LYS A 507 40.40 37.19 -18.03
CA LYS A 507 41.62 36.77 -17.32
C LYS A 507 41.99 35.31 -17.46
N ALA A 508 41.10 34.46 -17.93
CA ALA A 508 41.38 33.03 -18.03
C ALA A 508 42.33 32.73 -19.23
N PRO A 509 43.43 32.01 -19.01
CA PRO A 509 44.18 31.34 -20.05
C PRO A 509 43.28 30.57 -21.03
N TYR A 510 43.56 30.72 -22.32
CA TYR A 510 42.78 30.09 -23.38
C TYR A 510 42.82 28.55 -23.31
N LEU A 511 41.64 27.93 -23.37
CA LEU A 511 41.45 26.48 -23.44
C LEU A 511 40.58 26.14 -24.66
N ALA A 512 41.19 25.69 -25.75
CA ALA A 512 40.52 25.49 -27.04
C ALA A 512 39.30 24.53 -27.02
N ALA A 513 39.25 23.62 -26.04
CA ALA A 513 38.18 22.64 -25.93
C ALA A 513 36.90 23.17 -25.25
N ILE A 514 36.93 24.36 -24.67
CA ILE A 514 35.85 24.90 -23.83
C ILE A 514 35.31 26.18 -24.48
N THR A 515 34.20 26.04 -25.19
CA THR A 515 33.62 27.10 -26.02
C THR A 515 32.30 27.65 -25.49
N ARG A 516 31.80 27.07 -24.38
CA ARG A 516 30.57 27.49 -23.71
C ARG A 516 30.75 27.55 -22.20
N ASP A 517 29.99 28.42 -21.54
CA ASP A 517 29.96 28.57 -20.08
C ASP A 517 28.87 27.70 -19.40
N PHE A 518 28.61 27.93 -18.11
CA PHE A 518 27.57 27.25 -17.34
C PHE A 518 26.16 27.39 -17.94
N PHE A 519 25.81 28.57 -18.46
CA PHE A 519 24.51 28.83 -19.08
C PHE A 519 24.45 28.44 -20.57
N GLY A 520 25.55 27.91 -21.11
CA GLY A 520 25.67 27.56 -22.53
C GLY A 520 26.02 28.75 -23.43
N ASN A 521 26.32 29.92 -22.87
CA ASN A 521 26.72 31.11 -23.61
C ASN A 521 28.11 30.93 -24.25
N PRO A 522 28.41 31.60 -25.38
CA PRO A 522 29.72 31.58 -25.99
C PRO A 522 30.85 32.00 -25.03
N ARG A 523 31.99 31.31 -25.12
CA ARG A 523 33.24 31.60 -24.41
C ARG A 523 34.43 31.49 -25.38
N PRO A 524 35.33 32.48 -25.45
CA PRO A 524 35.24 33.78 -24.78
C PRO A 524 34.17 34.68 -25.40
N SER A 525 33.58 35.58 -24.61
CA SER A 525 32.80 36.70 -25.17
C SER A 525 33.62 37.97 -25.33
N GLY A 526 34.68 38.15 -24.55
CA GLY A 526 35.57 39.31 -24.60
C GLY A 526 36.92 39.01 -25.26
N ALA A 527 37.96 39.70 -24.78
CA ALA A 527 39.34 39.52 -25.23
C ALA A 527 39.93 38.16 -24.81
N ALA A 528 39.44 37.58 -23.72
CA ALA A 528 39.78 36.25 -23.24
C ALA A 528 38.58 35.64 -22.52
N ALA A 529 38.69 34.38 -22.09
CA ALA A 529 37.63 33.78 -21.31
C ALA A 529 37.65 34.35 -19.88
N ASP A 530 36.52 34.27 -19.20
CA ASP A 530 36.42 34.66 -17.79
C ASP A 530 36.83 33.52 -16.86
N ILE A 531 37.41 33.88 -15.72
CA ILE A 531 37.68 32.93 -14.63
C ILE A 531 36.34 32.56 -13.98
N GLY A 532 36.11 31.27 -13.75
CA GLY A 532 34.88 30.75 -13.14
C GLY A 532 33.89 30.17 -14.16
N ALA A 533 32.71 29.81 -13.66
CA ALA A 533 31.68 29.07 -14.40
C ALA A 533 30.92 29.90 -15.44
N VAL A 534 30.77 31.20 -15.20
CA VAL A 534 29.94 32.11 -16.01
C VAL A 534 30.85 33.06 -16.79
N GLU A 535 30.52 33.26 -18.06
CA GLU A 535 31.17 34.24 -18.93
C GLU A 535 30.34 35.53 -18.98
N LEU A 536 30.97 36.70 -18.80
CA LEU A 536 30.33 38.00 -19.01
C LEU A 536 30.24 38.31 -20.52
N GLN A 537 29.03 38.42 -21.05
CA GLN A 537 28.77 38.68 -22.47
C GLN A 537 29.03 40.16 -22.85
N GLU A 538 29.40 40.38 -24.12
CA GLU A 538 29.60 41.71 -24.71
C GLU A 538 28.28 42.51 -24.70
N GLY A 539 28.27 43.69 -24.08
CA GLY A 539 27.05 44.45 -23.74
C GLY A 539 26.58 44.29 -22.30
N GLY A 540 27.36 43.56 -21.49
CA GLY A 540 26.94 43.00 -20.21
C GLY A 540 26.31 41.64 -20.45
N ASN A 541 26.43 40.72 -19.49
CA ASN A 541 25.38 39.72 -19.39
C ASN A 541 24.08 40.51 -19.31
N PRO A 542 23.02 40.16 -20.07
CA PRO A 542 21.71 40.62 -19.63
C PRO A 542 21.70 40.31 -18.14
N GLU A 543 21.50 41.35 -17.30
CA GLU A 543 20.94 41.10 -15.96
C GLU A 543 19.88 40.06 -16.25
N PRO A 544 19.96 38.83 -15.69
CA PRO A 544 18.95 37.84 -16.01
C PRO A 544 17.66 38.57 -15.69
N GLU A 545 16.94 39.00 -16.73
CA GLU A 545 15.66 39.67 -16.55
C GLU A 545 14.98 38.68 -15.65
N PRO A 546 14.59 39.10 -14.42
CA PRO A 546 14.30 38.17 -13.35
C PRO A 546 13.46 37.08 -14.01
N VAL A 547 14.07 35.89 -14.16
CA VAL A 547 13.56 34.95 -15.15
C VAL A 547 12.29 34.48 -14.52
N CYS A 548 11.18 34.68 -15.22
CA CYS A 548 9.89 34.27 -14.74
C CYS A 548 9.92 32.75 -14.54
N GLU A 549 10.22 32.34 -13.32
CA GLU A 549 10.23 30.98 -12.87
C GLU A 549 8.81 30.72 -12.39
N ARG A 550 8.07 30.03 -13.25
CA ARG A 550 6.72 29.59 -12.92
C ARG A 550 6.85 28.50 -11.89
N SER A 551 6.18 28.67 -10.76
CA SER A 551 6.18 27.66 -9.70
C SER A 551 4.78 27.14 -9.47
N ALA A 552 4.72 25.91 -8.98
CA ALA A 552 3.53 25.28 -8.44
C ALA A 552 2.68 26.25 -7.59
N PRO A 553 1.51 26.71 -8.04
CA PRO A 553 0.64 27.52 -7.18
C PRO A 553 0.12 26.64 -6.03
N THR A 554 -0.26 27.24 -4.91
CA THR A 554 -0.96 26.48 -3.86
C THR A 554 -2.46 26.62 -4.06
N LEU A 555 -3.18 25.50 -4.04
CA LEU A 555 -4.64 25.47 -4.11
C LEU A 555 -5.20 24.71 -2.90
N GLY A 556 -6.08 25.36 -2.15
CA GLY A 556 -6.81 24.75 -1.04
C GLY A 556 -8.32 24.82 -1.26
N LEU A 557 -9.03 23.78 -0.86
CA LEU A 557 -10.50 23.76 -0.79
C LEU A 557 -10.91 23.35 0.63
N SER A 558 -11.47 24.28 1.40
CA SER A 558 -11.88 24.04 2.77
C SER A 558 -13.32 24.46 3.00
N GLY A 559 -14.06 23.69 3.80
CA GLY A 559 -15.45 23.97 4.11
C GLY A 559 -15.95 23.02 5.18
N SER A 560 -17.18 23.24 5.67
CA SER A 560 -17.77 22.34 6.66
C SER A 560 -17.92 20.93 6.09
N SER A 561 -17.40 19.94 6.81
CA SER A 561 -17.62 18.51 6.53
C SER A 561 -18.85 17.94 7.27
N ALA A 562 -19.55 18.78 8.04
CA ALA A 562 -20.71 18.38 8.83
C ALA A 562 -21.82 17.82 7.91
N PRO A 563 -22.46 16.70 8.28
CA PRO A 563 -23.58 16.16 7.51
C PRO A 563 -24.74 17.15 7.41
N VAL A 564 -25.28 17.33 6.20
CA VAL A 564 -26.45 18.17 5.94
C VAL A 564 -27.54 17.37 5.23
N SER A 565 -28.81 17.80 5.35
CA SER A 565 -29.90 17.18 4.60
C SER A 565 -29.71 17.33 3.09
N ALA A 566 -30.19 16.36 2.30
CA ALA A 566 -30.24 16.46 0.85
C ALA A 566 -30.99 17.73 0.40
N GLY A 567 -30.51 18.43 -0.62
CA GLY A 567 -31.04 19.74 -1.03
C GLY A 567 -30.36 20.95 -0.39
N SER A 568 -29.49 20.75 0.61
CA SER A 568 -28.77 21.86 1.27
C SER A 568 -27.65 22.42 0.40
N THR A 569 -27.26 23.68 0.65
CA THR A 569 -26.09 24.31 0.04
C THR A 569 -24.98 24.48 1.08
N ILE A 570 -23.76 24.03 0.77
CA ILE A 570 -22.55 24.27 1.58
C ILE A 570 -21.62 25.20 0.82
N ALA A 571 -21.09 26.21 1.52
CA ALA A 571 -20.09 27.12 1.02
C ALA A 571 -18.67 26.61 1.33
N TYR A 572 -17.87 26.40 0.29
CA TYR A 572 -16.46 26.06 0.40
C TYR A 572 -15.59 27.27 0.04
N THR A 573 -14.55 27.49 0.83
CA THR A 573 -13.51 28.48 0.60
C THR A 573 -12.43 27.85 -0.27
N VAL A 574 -12.22 28.41 -1.46
CA VAL A 574 -11.13 28.12 -2.37
C VAL A 574 -10.00 29.10 -2.06
N THR A 575 -8.81 28.64 -1.70
CA THR A 575 -7.64 29.50 -1.49
C THR A 575 -6.65 29.27 -2.62
N VAL A 576 -6.26 30.33 -3.32
CA VAL A 576 -5.28 30.27 -4.42
C VAL A 576 -4.11 31.17 -4.05
N SER A 577 -2.88 30.67 -4.14
CA SER A 577 -1.67 31.50 -4.03
C SER A 577 -0.80 31.31 -5.25
N ASN A 578 -0.35 32.43 -5.83
CA ASN A 578 0.65 32.41 -6.87
C ASN A 578 2.04 32.23 -6.23
N ARG A 579 2.79 31.21 -6.64
CA ARG A 579 4.13 30.93 -6.13
C ARG A 579 5.23 31.24 -7.14
N ASP A 580 4.87 31.78 -8.30
CA ASP A 580 5.81 32.32 -9.27
C ASP A 580 6.86 33.20 -8.61
N SER A 581 8.07 33.23 -9.17
CA SER A 581 9.07 34.21 -8.76
C SER A 581 8.60 35.64 -9.06
N GLU A 582 9.09 36.63 -8.29
CA GLU A 582 8.68 38.04 -8.41
C GLU A 582 8.92 38.64 -9.81
N ALA A 583 9.87 38.03 -10.53
CA ALA A 583 10.09 38.09 -11.97
C ALA A 583 8.85 38.03 -12.88
N CYS A 584 7.85 37.24 -12.50
CA CYS A 584 6.71 36.94 -13.34
C CYS A 584 5.68 38.06 -13.35
N GLY A 585 5.04 38.26 -14.51
CA GLY A 585 3.80 39.03 -14.56
C GLY A 585 2.67 38.35 -13.78
N THR A 586 1.63 39.12 -13.44
CA THR A 586 0.40 38.61 -12.81
C THR A 586 -0.18 37.42 -13.59
N SER A 587 -0.40 36.31 -12.91
CA SER A 587 -1.00 35.10 -13.47
C SER A 587 -2.51 35.11 -13.29
N THR A 588 -3.26 34.81 -14.36
CA THR A 588 -4.70 34.58 -14.26
C THR A 588 -4.97 33.08 -14.16
N PHE A 589 -5.40 32.64 -12.98
CA PHE A 589 -5.81 31.27 -12.71
C PHE A 589 -7.30 31.13 -13.00
N ASN A 590 -7.67 30.32 -14.00
CA ASN A 590 -9.04 29.93 -14.27
C ASN A 590 -9.45 28.82 -13.30
N LEU A 591 -10.59 28.98 -12.65
CA LEU A 591 -11.14 28.02 -11.70
C LEU A 591 -12.16 27.14 -12.42
N ALA A 592 -11.95 25.82 -12.35
CA ALA A 592 -12.92 24.83 -12.76
C ALA A 592 -13.36 24.04 -11.54
N ARG A 593 -14.64 23.72 -11.44
CA ARG A 593 -15.16 22.89 -10.33
C ARG A 593 -15.59 21.54 -10.86
N SER A 594 -15.52 20.54 -10.01
CA SER A 594 -16.11 19.22 -10.24
C SER A 594 -17.08 18.93 -9.09
N VAL A 595 -18.32 18.63 -9.42
CA VAL A 595 -19.35 18.18 -8.48
C VAL A 595 -20.03 16.95 -9.07
N PRO A 596 -20.63 16.06 -8.26
CA PRO A 596 -21.30 14.88 -8.79
C PRO A 596 -22.40 15.23 -9.80
N ALA A 597 -22.67 14.31 -10.74
CA ALA A 597 -23.69 14.53 -11.76
C ALA A 597 -25.06 14.84 -11.13
N GLY A 598 -25.72 15.88 -11.63
CA GLY A 598 -27.02 16.36 -11.11
C GLY A 598 -26.93 17.27 -9.88
N TRP A 599 -25.73 17.58 -9.39
CA TRP A 599 -25.51 18.55 -8.32
C TRP A 599 -25.25 19.94 -8.89
N ASN A 600 -25.60 20.98 -8.13
CA ASN A 600 -25.28 22.35 -8.50
C ASN A 600 -23.99 22.79 -7.80
N GLY A 601 -22.97 23.16 -8.57
CA GLY A 601 -21.81 23.89 -8.07
C GLY A 601 -21.84 25.31 -8.64
N ALA A 602 -21.69 26.34 -7.82
CA ALA A 602 -21.61 27.73 -8.25
C ALA A 602 -20.32 28.37 -7.72
N LEU A 603 -19.47 28.85 -8.64
CA LEU A 603 -18.30 29.62 -8.29
C LEU A 603 -18.66 31.10 -8.21
N SER A 604 -18.24 31.76 -7.14
CA SER A 604 -18.33 33.23 -7.00
C SER A 604 -17.53 33.98 -8.07
N ARG A 605 -16.49 33.35 -8.63
CA ARG A 605 -15.70 33.83 -9.76
C ARG A 605 -15.01 32.67 -10.48
N ASN A 606 -14.94 32.75 -11.80
CA ASN A 606 -14.39 31.71 -12.66
C ASN A 606 -12.89 31.89 -12.93
N ALA A 607 -12.29 33.01 -12.51
CA ALA A 607 -10.86 33.26 -12.60
C ALA A 607 -10.40 34.23 -11.51
N VAL A 608 -9.11 34.16 -11.15
CA VAL A 608 -8.43 35.12 -10.27
C VAL A 608 -7.09 35.53 -10.87
N ALA A 609 -6.83 36.84 -10.90
CA ALA A 609 -5.54 37.39 -11.30
C ALA A 609 -4.71 37.68 -10.04
N LEU A 610 -3.53 37.07 -9.94
CA LEU A 610 -2.65 37.16 -8.79
C LEU A 610 -1.22 37.51 -9.22
N ALA A 611 -0.68 38.58 -8.64
CA ALA A 611 0.75 38.86 -8.70
C ALA A 611 1.54 37.71 -8.04
N PRO A 612 2.81 37.47 -8.42
CA PRO A 612 3.70 36.56 -7.70
C PRO A 612 3.66 36.77 -6.18
N GLY A 613 3.66 35.68 -5.42
CA GLY A 613 3.56 35.69 -3.96
C GLY A 613 2.19 36.05 -3.37
N ALA A 614 1.23 36.54 -4.18
CA ALA A 614 -0.09 36.94 -3.68
C ALA A 614 -1.05 35.75 -3.50
N SER A 615 -1.91 35.85 -2.49
CA SER A 615 -2.99 34.90 -2.23
C SER A 615 -4.37 35.57 -2.28
N THR A 616 -5.39 34.83 -2.70
CA THR A 616 -6.79 35.26 -2.58
C THR A 616 -7.71 34.08 -2.30
N THR A 617 -8.94 34.37 -1.88
CA THR A 617 -9.96 33.35 -1.61
C THR A 617 -11.17 33.53 -2.52
N ALA A 618 -11.61 32.47 -3.19
CA ALA A 618 -12.91 32.41 -3.88
C ALA A 618 -13.86 31.51 -3.09
N ARG A 619 -15.15 31.57 -3.44
CA ARG A 619 -16.19 30.71 -2.87
C ARG A 619 -16.75 29.76 -3.93
N LEU A 620 -16.88 28.48 -3.55
CA LEU A 620 -17.61 27.44 -4.29
C LEU A 620 -18.82 27.01 -3.45
N ASP A 621 -20.03 27.35 -3.90
CA ASP A 621 -21.28 26.89 -3.30
C ASP A 621 -21.71 25.58 -3.96
N VAL A 622 -21.81 24.49 -3.18
CA VAL A 622 -22.27 23.19 -3.68
C VAL A 622 -23.61 22.87 -3.06
N THR A 623 -24.59 22.51 -3.90
CA THR A 623 -25.95 22.11 -3.51
C THR A 623 -26.21 20.70 -4.00
N SER A 624 -26.55 19.79 -3.09
CA SER A 624 -26.97 18.43 -3.46
C SER A 624 -28.42 18.43 -3.96
N PRO A 625 -28.83 17.51 -4.85
CA PRO A 625 -30.24 17.34 -5.19
C PRO A 625 -31.01 16.83 -3.96
N ALA A 626 -32.31 17.15 -3.88
CA ALA A 626 -33.19 16.68 -2.81
C ALA A 626 -33.30 15.13 -2.77
N SER A 627 -32.98 14.46 -3.87
CA SER A 627 -32.94 13.00 -3.99
C SER A 627 -31.56 12.38 -3.71
N ALA A 628 -30.56 13.16 -3.29
CA ALA A 628 -29.24 12.63 -2.98
C ALA A 628 -29.31 11.63 -1.82
N THR A 629 -28.69 10.46 -1.99
CA THR A 629 -28.62 9.44 -0.94
C THR A 629 -27.64 9.85 0.16
N ALA A 630 -27.76 9.23 1.34
CA ALA A 630 -26.81 9.42 2.42
C ALA A 630 -25.39 9.02 1.99
N GLY A 631 -24.38 9.82 2.32
CA GLY A 631 -22.98 9.49 2.01
C GLY A 631 -22.08 10.71 1.87
N GLY A 632 -20.77 10.43 1.79
CA GLY A 632 -19.76 11.42 1.43
C GLY A 632 -19.62 11.48 -0.09
N TYR A 633 -19.66 12.67 -0.65
CA TYR A 633 -19.51 12.93 -2.07
C TYR A 633 -18.29 13.81 -2.29
N GLY A 634 -17.36 13.32 -3.11
CA GLY A 634 -16.18 14.10 -3.49
C GLY A 634 -16.59 15.30 -4.34
N ILE A 635 -16.08 16.46 -3.98
CA ILE A 635 -16.14 17.68 -4.78
C ILE A 635 -14.72 18.17 -5.02
N GLY A 636 -14.50 18.78 -6.17
CA GLY A 636 -13.18 19.23 -6.59
C GLY A 636 -13.18 20.68 -7.05
N ILE A 637 -12.04 21.32 -6.88
CA ILE A 637 -11.69 22.55 -7.56
C ILE A 637 -10.36 22.32 -8.27
N GLY A 638 -10.27 22.73 -9.52
CA GLY A 638 -9.06 22.80 -10.31
C GLY A 638 -8.75 24.25 -10.64
N ILE A 639 -7.47 24.57 -10.71
CA ILE A 639 -6.99 25.80 -11.33
C ILE A 639 -6.07 25.45 -12.50
N GLY A 640 -6.06 26.32 -13.50
CA GLY A 640 -5.09 26.30 -14.58
C GLY A 640 -4.87 27.72 -15.11
N SER A 641 -3.77 27.96 -15.80
CA SER A 641 -3.49 29.25 -16.41
C SER A 641 -2.85 29.05 -17.79
N SER A 642 -2.56 30.14 -18.49
CA SER A 642 -1.81 30.10 -19.75
C SER A 642 -0.36 29.60 -19.60
N ALA A 643 0.15 29.42 -18.37
CA ALA A 643 1.48 28.84 -18.11
C ALA A 643 1.52 27.30 -18.23
N GLY A 644 0.39 26.63 -18.51
CA GLY A 644 0.35 25.18 -18.67
C GLY A 644 0.42 24.41 -17.34
N ASN A 645 0.98 23.19 -17.37
CA ASN A 645 0.88 22.21 -16.29
C ASN A 645 1.51 22.66 -14.97
N VAL A 646 2.53 23.51 -15.03
CA VAL A 646 3.17 24.09 -13.84
C VAL A 646 2.16 24.82 -12.95
N HIS A 647 1.10 25.40 -13.54
CA HIS A 647 0.01 26.09 -12.83
C HIS A 647 -1.26 25.26 -12.67
N THR A 648 -1.26 24.01 -13.13
CA THR A 648 -2.41 23.12 -12.97
C THR A 648 -2.39 22.52 -11.58
N ARG A 649 -3.39 22.83 -10.76
CA ARG A 649 -3.54 22.21 -9.43
C ARG A 649 -4.98 21.81 -9.22
N ASN A 650 -5.19 20.75 -8.46
CA ASN A 650 -6.50 20.35 -7.99
C ASN A 650 -6.51 20.31 -6.46
N ALA A 651 -7.67 20.55 -5.87
CA ALA A 651 -7.94 20.32 -4.48
C ALA A 651 -9.33 19.72 -4.37
N SER A 652 -9.53 18.87 -3.36
CA SER A 652 -10.81 18.21 -3.14
C SER A 652 -11.30 18.46 -1.72
N ALA A 653 -12.61 18.34 -1.56
CA ALA A 653 -13.28 18.33 -0.26
C ALA A 653 -14.44 17.33 -0.34
N THR A 654 -15.01 17.02 0.82
CA THR A 654 -16.17 16.13 0.91
C THR A 654 -17.42 16.92 1.24
N TYR A 655 -18.47 16.70 0.46
CA TYR A 655 -19.83 17.08 0.83
C TYR A 655 -20.52 15.87 1.47
N THR A 656 -21.01 16.01 2.69
CA THR A 656 -21.66 14.89 3.41
C THR A 656 -23.17 15.07 3.41
N VAL A 657 -23.90 14.18 2.73
CA VAL A 657 -25.35 14.09 2.84
C VAL A 657 -25.70 13.19 4.02
N GLN A 658 -26.44 13.75 4.98
CA GLN A 658 -26.95 13.01 6.12
C GLN A 658 -28.01 12.00 5.69
N ALA A 659 -28.01 10.83 6.35
CA ALA A 659 -29.09 9.87 6.17
C ALA A 659 -30.45 10.48 6.54
N PRO A 660 -31.51 10.23 5.75
CA PRO A 660 -32.87 10.52 6.18
C PRO A 660 -33.12 9.88 7.55
N ALA A 661 -33.86 10.56 8.42
CA ALA A 661 -34.25 9.98 9.69
C ALA A 661 -34.95 8.63 9.44
N ALA A 662 -34.47 7.57 10.07
CA ALA A 662 -35.04 6.25 9.88
C ALA A 662 -36.51 6.26 10.34
N VAL A 663 -37.42 5.90 9.44
CA VAL A 663 -38.85 5.85 9.73
C VAL A 663 -39.16 4.55 10.46
N CYS A 664 -39.79 4.65 11.63
CA CYS A 664 -40.31 3.48 12.33
C CYS A 664 -41.50 2.91 11.55
N THR A 665 -41.29 1.78 10.88
CA THR A 665 -42.35 0.95 10.31
C THR A 665 -42.68 -0.19 11.27
N ARG A 666 -43.96 -0.26 11.66
CA ARG A 666 -44.53 -1.30 12.52
C ARG A 666 -44.97 -2.50 11.69
N ASN A 667 -44.57 -3.71 12.09
CA ASN A 667 -44.81 -4.94 11.32
C ASN A 667 -45.53 -6.00 12.16
N ALA A 668 -46.25 -6.91 11.48
CA ALA A 668 -46.89 -8.03 12.14
C ALA A 668 -45.87 -8.89 12.92
N PRO A 669 -46.06 -9.09 14.23
CA PRO A 669 -45.13 -9.84 15.06
C PRO A 669 -45.15 -11.33 14.67
N GLY A 670 -44.04 -12.02 14.90
CA GLY A 670 -43.97 -13.46 14.75
C GLY A 670 -44.45 -14.16 16.01
N VAL A 671 -45.37 -15.11 15.88
CA VAL A 671 -45.80 -16.01 16.96
C VAL A 671 -45.67 -17.44 16.47
N SER A 672 -45.11 -18.32 17.30
CA SER A 672 -45.14 -19.76 17.06
C SER A 672 -45.36 -20.51 18.37
N LEU A 673 -46.25 -21.49 18.37
CA LEU A 673 -46.58 -22.33 19.51
C LEU A 673 -46.25 -23.80 19.20
N SER A 674 -45.36 -24.41 19.97
CA SER A 674 -44.96 -25.80 19.78
C SER A 674 -44.99 -26.59 21.08
N GLY A 675 -45.32 -27.88 21.02
CA GLY A 675 -45.38 -28.72 22.21
C GLY A 675 -45.57 -30.20 21.89
N PRO A 676 -45.65 -31.06 22.92
CA PRO A 676 -45.80 -32.50 22.76
C PRO A 676 -47.10 -32.88 22.04
N THR A 677 -47.05 -33.91 21.20
CA THR A 677 -48.20 -34.43 20.44
C THR A 677 -48.76 -35.75 21.01
N ALA A 678 -48.12 -36.31 22.03
CA ALA A 678 -48.55 -37.56 22.64
C ALA A 678 -49.89 -37.40 23.38
N ALA A 679 -50.75 -38.42 23.27
CA ALA A 679 -52.01 -38.45 23.99
C ALA A 679 -51.78 -38.69 25.49
N VAL A 680 -52.47 -37.91 26.34
CA VAL A 680 -52.38 -38.00 27.81
C VAL A 680 -53.76 -38.23 28.42
N PRO A 681 -53.86 -38.79 29.64
CA PRO A 681 -55.13 -38.90 30.35
C PRO A 681 -55.81 -37.53 30.55
N ALA A 682 -57.14 -37.51 30.60
CA ALA A 682 -57.92 -36.32 30.95
C ALA A 682 -57.50 -35.78 32.34
N GLY A 683 -57.43 -34.46 32.50
CA GLY A 683 -56.93 -33.82 33.73
C GLY A 683 -55.42 -33.55 33.74
N THR A 684 -54.67 -34.02 32.74
CA THR A 684 -53.22 -33.82 32.66
C THR A 684 -52.87 -32.39 32.26
N THR A 685 -51.74 -31.87 32.76
CA THR A 685 -51.16 -30.60 32.31
C THR A 685 -50.05 -30.85 31.29
N VAL A 686 -50.13 -30.21 30.13
CA VAL A 686 -49.14 -30.27 29.05
C VAL A 686 -48.54 -28.88 28.84
N ARG A 687 -47.21 -28.82 28.74
CA ARG A 687 -46.45 -27.58 28.55
C ARG A 687 -46.10 -27.36 27.08
N TYR A 688 -46.44 -26.19 26.56
CA TYR A 688 -46.08 -25.70 25.22
C TYR A 688 -45.06 -24.56 25.34
N THR A 689 -44.23 -24.41 24.32
CA THR A 689 -43.29 -23.29 24.13
C THR A 689 -43.89 -22.30 23.15
N LEU A 690 -44.12 -21.07 23.64
CA LEU A 690 -44.57 -19.94 22.83
C LEU A 690 -43.38 -19.05 22.53
N THR A 691 -43.08 -18.84 21.25
CA THR A 691 -42.04 -17.89 20.81
C THR A 691 -42.70 -16.66 20.20
N VAL A 692 -42.25 -15.48 20.64
CA VAL A 692 -42.72 -14.16 20.19
C VAL A 692 -41.55 -13.40 19.59
N ALA A 693 -41.76 -12.81 18.42
CA ALA A 693 -40.77 -11.99 17.72
C ALA A 693 -41.35 -10.62 17.37
N ASN A 694 -40.67 -9.56 17.79
CA ASN A 694 -40.97 -8.20 17.32
C ASN A 694 -40.31 -8.02 15.95
N ARG A 695 -41.13 -7.90 14.89
CA ARG A 695 -40.63 -7.73 13.52
C ARG A 695 -40.57 -6.28 13.07
N ASP A 696 -40.76 -5.33 13.98
CA ASP A 696 -40.61 -3.90 13.71
C ASP A 696 -39.22 -3.59 13.14
N THR A 697 -39.16 -2.51 12.35
CA THR A 697 -37.88 -1.95 11.90
C THR A 697 -37.08 -1.38 13.08
N ALA A 698 -35.76 -1.42 13.02
CA ALA A 698 -34.87 -1.03 14.12
C ALA A 698 -35.04 0.42 14.61
N ALA A 699 -35.69 1.28 13.82
CA ALA A 699 -36.04 2.66 14.19
C ALA A 699 -37.19 2.75 15.21
N CYS A 700 -37.91 1.65 15.47
CA CYS A 700 -39.00 1.60 16.42
C CYS A 700 -38.50 1.33 17.85
N ALA A 701 -39.08 2.05 18.81
CA ALA A 701 -38.90 1.72 20.23
C ALA A 701 -39.48 0.32 20.54
N SER A 702 -38.95 -0.31 21.61
CA SER A 702 -39.39 -1.61 22.09
C SER A 702 -40.91 -1.67 22.28
N THR A 703 -41.51 -2.79 21.91
CA THR A 703 -42.95 -3.03 21.98
C THR A 703 -43.24 -4.01 23.12
N ALA A 704 -44.22 -3.67 23.95
CA ALA A 704 -44.78 -4.58 24.94
C ALA A 704 -45.96 -5.36 24.32
N PHE A 705 -45.83 -6.67 24.21
CA PHE A 705 -46.87 -7.59 23.76
C PHE A 705 -47.55 -8.24 24.95
N ASP A 706 -48.86 -8.05 25.06
CA ASP A 706 -49.72 -8.76 26.00
C ASP A 706 -50.08 -10.13 25.41
N VAL A 707 -49.92 -11.19 26.19
CA VAL A 707 -50.05 -12.59 25.77
C VAL A 707 -51.29 -13.20 26.42
N ALA A 708 -52.10 -13.89 25.64
CA ALA A 708 -53.28 -14.60 26.10
C ALA A 708 -53.33 -16.03 25.56
N GLY A 709 -53.64 -16.99 26.42
CA GLY A 709 -53.91 -18.37 26.02
C GLY A 709 -55.36 -18.58 25.63
N SER A 710 -55.62 -19.48 24.68
CA SER A 710 -56.95 -19.92 24.26
C SER A 710 -57.04 -21.43 24.40
N VAL A 711 -57.97 -21.90 25.23
CA VAL A 711 -58.20 -23.32 25.51
C VAL A 711 -59.69 -23.65 25.46
N PRO A 712 -60.09 -24.93 25.28
CA PRO A 712 -61.49 -25.34 25.34
C PRO A 712 -62.18 -24.97 26.66
N ALA A 713 -63.50 -24.83 26.63
CA ALA A 713 -64.27 -24.48 27.83
C ALA A 713 -64.08 -25.53 28.94
N GLY A 714 -63.87 -25.06 30.18
CA GLY A 714 -63.62 -25.91 31.35
C GLY A 714 -62.18 -26.42 31.49
N TRP A 715 -61.27 -26.02 30.60
CA TRP A 715 -59.83 -26.30 30.70
C TRP A 715 -59.12 -25.12 31.36
N ASN A 716 -57.95 -25.38 31.96
CA ASN A 716 -57.13 -24.33 32.58
C ASN A 716 -55.92 -24.02 31.69
N VAL A 717 -55.52 -22.75 31.70
CA VAL A 717 -54.32 -22.27 31.01
C VAL A 717 -53.49 -21.38 31.93
N ALA A 718 -52.18 -21.61 31.97
CA ALA A 718 -51.24 -20.81 32.73
C ALA A 718 -50.07 -20.38 31.84
N LEU A 719 -49.81 -19.07 31.81
CA LEU A 719 -48.70 -18.49 31.04
C LEU A 719 -47.49 -18.29 31.94
N GLY A 720 -46.30 -18.60 31.42
CA GLY A 720 -45.04 -18.26 32.08
C GLY A 720 -44.84 -16.74 32.18
N GLN A 721 -45.29 -16.00 31.15
CA GLN A 721 -45.32 -14.54 31.12
C GLN A 721 -46.56 -14.07 30.36
N SER A 722 -47.35 -13.19 30.96
CA SER A 722 -48.53 -12.57 30.34
C SER A 722 -48.23 -11.28 29.59
N ARG A 723 -47.01 -10.73 29.72
CA ARG A 723 -46.53 -9.55 29.00
C ARG A 723 -45.03 -9.68 28.71
N ILE A 724 -44.65 -9.41 27.46
CA ILE A 724 -43.27 -9.52 26.97
C ILE A 724 -42.88 -8.22 26.27
N THR A 725 -41.77 -7.59 26.68
CA THR A 725 -41.23 -6.40 26.02
C THR A 725 -40.03 -6.75 25.16
N LEU A 726 -40.11 -6.48 23.86
CA LEU A 726 -39.07 -6.81 22.89
C LEU A 726 -38.64 -5.56 22.12
N ALA A 727 -37.33 -5.34 22.03
CA ALA A 727 -36.76 -4.41 21.06
C ALA A 727 -37.13 -4.83 19.64
N ALA A 728 -37.17 -3.88 18.71
CA ALA A 728 -37.40 -4.16 17.28
C ALA A 728 -36.38 -5.19 16.76
N GLY A 729 -36.85 -6.23 16.08
CA GLY A 729 -36.04 -7.35 15.59
C GLY A 729 -35.74 -8.46 16.62
N ALA A 730 -36.06 -8.26 17.91
CA ALA A 730 -35.79 -9.26 18.94
C ALA A 730 -36.87 -10.34 19.03
N SER A 731 -36.50 -11.53 19.51
CA SER A 731 -37.42 -12.61 19.85
C SER A 731 -37.13 -13.20 21.23
N THR A 732 -38.14 -13.80 21.85
CA THR A 732 -38.00 -14.55 23.09
C THR A 732 -39.06 -15.64 23.18
N SER A 733 -38.91 -16.54 24.14
CA SER A 733 -39.86 -17.64 24.37
C SER A 733 -40.38 -17.65 25.80
N THR A 734 -41.65 -18.00 25.97
CA THR A 734 -42.29 -18.26 27.26
C THR A 734 -43.08 -19.57 27.19
N THR A 735 -43.65 -20.02 28.31
CA THR A 735 -44.40 -21.28 28.39
C THR A 735 -45.91 -21.04 28.42
N LEU A 736 -46.66 -21.96 27.83
CA LEU A 736 -48.11 -22.07 27.94
C LEU A 736 -48.44 -23.47 28.50
N ASP A 737 -48.82 -23.54 29.76
CA ASP A 737 -49.25 -24.77 30.42
C ASP A 737 -50.76 -24.93 30.27
N VAL A 738 -51.21 -26.02 29.65
CA VAL A 738 -52.63 -26.31 29.42
C VAL A 738 -53.04 -27.55 30.18
N THR A 739 -54.06 -27.44 31.03
CA THR A 739 -54.65 -28.55 31.77
C THR A 739 -56.03 -28.86 31.22
N SER A 740 -56.20 -30.08 30.70
CA SER A 740 -57.51 -30.56 30.24
C SER A 740 -58.48 -30.77 31.38
N SER A 741 -59.79 -30.66 31.12
CA SER A 741 -60.80 -31.04 32.13
C SER A 741 -60.70 -32.54 32.46
N SER A 742 -61.03 -32.94 33.69
CA SER A 742 -61.04 -34.36 34.10
C SER A 742 -62.07 -35.21 33.34
N GLN A 743 -63.03 -34.58 32.64
CA GLN A 743 -64.03 -35.23 31.80
C GLN A 743 -63.79 -34.98 30.29
N ALA A 744 -62.58 -34.56 29.90
CA ALA A 744 -62.29 -34.25 28.51
C ALA A 744 -62.48 -35.51 27.62
N PRO A 745 -63.26 -35.44 26.53
CA PRO A 745 -63.40 -36.55 25.60
C PRO A 745 -62.07 -36.92 24.96
N ALA A 746 -61.88 -38.21 24.72
CA ALA A 746 -60.76 -38.72 23.95
C ALA A 746 -60.72 -38.10 22.55
N GLY A 747 -59.52 -37.72 22.09
CA GLY A 747 -59.33 -37.05 20.80
C GLY A 747 -58.42 -35.83 20.88
N THR A 748 -58.30 -35.12 19.76
CA THR A 748 -57.43 -33.95 19.63
C THR A 748 -58.23 -32.65 19.79
N HIS A 749 -57.75 -31.76 20.64
CA HIS A 749 -58.34 -30.46 20.95
C HIS A 749 -57.38 -29.34 20.57
N ALA A 750 -57.90 -28.26 19.99
CA ALA A 750 -57.09 -27.10 19.64
C ALA A 750 -56.79 -26.26 20.89
N VAL A 751 -55.53 -25.88 21.05
CA VAL A 751 -55.05 -24.92 22.05
C VAL A 751 -54.27 -23.84 21.34
N GLY A 752 -54.28 -22.61 21.83
CA GLY A 752 -53.62 -21.52 21.14
C GLY A 752 -53.08 -20.47 22.08
N ALA A 753 -52.25 -19.59 21.52
CA ALA A 753 -51.81 -18.37 22.17
C ALA A 753 -51.88 -17.23 21.18
N GLY A 754 -52.44 -16.10 21.63
CA GLY A 754 -52.47 -14.84 20.90
C GLY A 754 -51.63 -13.79 21.62
N ILE A 755 -51.14 -12.84 20.84
CA ILE A 755 -50.49 -11.62 21.35
C ILE A 755 -51.17 -10.39 20.77
N GLY A 756 -51.16 -9.31 21.54
CA GLY A 756 -51.58 -7.97 21.13
C GLY A 756 -50.67 -6.90 21.72
N SER A 757 -50.70 -5.68 21.20
CA SER A 757 -50.02 -4.54 21.83
C SER A 757 -50.82 -3.25 21.69
N ALA A 758 -50.42 -2.21 22.41
CA ALA A 758 -51.00 -0.88 22.31
C ALA A 758 -50.80 -0.20 20.92
N VAL A 759 -49.97 -0.76 20.04
CA VAL A 759 -49.80 -0.30 18.64
C VAL A 759 -51.03 -0.62 17.79
N GLY A 760 -51.92 -1.49 18.26
CA GLY A 760 -53.18 -1.84 17.59
C GLY A 760 -53.05 -3.07 16.69
N ASN A 761 -53.98 -3.21 15.74
CA ASN A 761 -54.21 -4.45 14.99
C ASN A 761 -53.00 -4.93 14.17
N VAL A 762 -52.07 -4.04 13.80
CA VAL A 762 -50.85 -4.46 13.09
C VAL A 762 -49.96 -5.34 13.98
N HIS A 763 -50.12 -5.26 15.30
CA HIS A 763 -49.39 -6.04 16.30
C HIS A 763 -50.26 -7.10 16.98
N SER A 764 -51.21 -7.68 16.24
CA SER A 764 -51.92 -8.88 16.67
C SER A 764 -51.44 -10.09 15.89
N ALA A 765 -51.08 -11.17 16.57
CA ALA A 765 -50.77 -12.45 15.96
C ALA A 765 -51.15 -13.58 16.91
N SER A 766 -51.45 -14.76 16.37
CA SER A 766 -51.76 -15.93 17.16
C SER A 766 -51.27 -17.18 16.46
N ASP A 767 -50.97 -18.21 17.24
CA ASP A 767 -50.69 -19.54 16.71
C ASP A 767 -51.42 -20.60 17.54
N THR A 768 -51.65 -21.76 16.92
CA THR A 768 -52.40 -22.87 17.51
C THR A 768 -51.58 -24.15 17.48
N ALA A 769 -51.69 -24.93 18.54
CA ALA A 769 -51.16 -26.27 18.67
C ALA A 769 -52.28 -27.25 19.03
N THR A 770 -51.95 -28.53 19.09
CA THR A 770 -52.89 -29.61 19.42
C THR A 770 -52.60 -30.19 20.80
N TYR A 771 -53.66 -30.45 21.56
CA TYR A 771 -53.65 -31.24 22.80
C TYR A 771 -54.38 -32.56 22.55
N ALA A 772 -53.75 -33.71 22.80
CA ALA A 772 -54.37 -35.02 22.60
C ALA A 772 -54.78 -35.66 23.94
N VAL A 773 -56.05 -36.04 24.07
CA VAL A 773 -56.59 -36.79 25.21
C VAL A 773 -56.71 -38.27 24.83
N GLN A 774 -56.14 -39.14 25.64
CA GLN A 774 -56.13 -40.59 25.42
C GLN A 774 -57.53 -41.21 25.57
N ALA A 775 -57.84 -42.22 24.74
CA ALA A 775 -59.05 -43.04 24.91
C ALA A 775 -58.92 -43.92 26.16
N GLN A 776 -59.96 -43.93 27.01
CA GLN A 776 -60.06 -44.92 28.08
C GLN A 776 -60.12 -46.33 27.46
N GLN A 777 -59.22 -47.22 27.86
CA GLN A 777 -59.33 -48.64 27.52
C GLN A 777 -60.59 -49.23 28.18
N PRO A 778 -61.40 -50.03 27.47
CA PRO A 778 -62.49 -50.78 28.10
C PRO A 778 -61.92 -51.86 29.05
N PRO A 779 -62.60 -52.16 30.18
CA PRO A 779 -62.19 -53.23 31.08
C PRO A 779 -62.25 -54.62 30.40
N PRO A 780 -61.26 -55.52 30.57
CA PRO A 780 -61.29 -56.90 30.08
C PRO A 780 -62.26 -57.82 30.84
N ALA A 781 -62.56 -58.99 30.26
CA ALA A 781 -63.56 -59.95 30.75
C ALA A 781 -63.14 -60.73 32.00
N ALA A 782 -64.12 -61.11 32.84
CA ALA A 782 -63.92 -61.78 34.13
C ALA A 782 -63.29 -63.19 33.99
N GLY A 783 -62.18 -63.42 34.70
CA GLY A 783 -61.54 -64.74 34.84
C GLY A 783 -60.04 -64.79 34.57
N GLU A 784 -59.45 -63.71 34.04
CA GLU A 784 -58.01 -63.63 33.74
C GLU A 784 -57.20 -63.04 34.91
N LEU A 785 -55.92 -63.42 34.97
CA LEU A 785 -54.96 -62.89 35.95
C LEU A 785 -54.64 -61.43 35.62
N GLU A 786 -55.04 -60.51 36.50
CA GLU A 786 -54.83 -59.07 36.35
C GLU A 786 -53.63 -58.60 37.18
N GLN A 787 -52.85 -57.68 36.61
CA GLN A 787 -51.75 -57.01 37.29
C GLN A 787 -51.78 -55.52 37.00
N VAL A 788 -51.66 -54.72 38.06
CA VAL A 788 -51.44 -53.27 37.94
C VAL A 788 -50.12 -52.93 38.63
N LEU A 789 -49.21 -52.33 37.87
CA LEU A 789 -47.91 -51.89 38.31
C LEU A 789 -47.89 -50.37 38.49
N SER A 790 -47.18 -49.91 39.51
CA SER A 790 -46.90 -48.50 39.74
C SER A 790 -45.56 -48.32 40.44
N THR A 791 -45.01 -47.11 40.32
CA THR A 791 -43.93 -46.60 41.17
C THR A 791 -44.48 -45.52 42.10
N ASP A 792 -43.80 -45.25 43.22
CA ASP A 792 -44.26 -44.23 44.19
C ASP A 792 -44.19 -42.80 43.63
N ARG A 793 -43.39 -42.56 42.57
CA ARG A 793 -43.27 -41.29 41.85
C ARG A 793 -43.03 -41.54 40.36
N SER A 794 -43.31 -40.55 39.53
CA SER A 794 -42.98 -40.54 38.09
C SER A 794 -41.62 -39.88 37.77
N THR A 795 -41.01 -39.20 38.75
CA THR A 795 -39.69 -38.56 38.63
C THR A 795 -38.88 -38.73 39.92
N TYR A 796 -37.60 -39.05 39.78
CA TYR A 796 -36.65 -39.22 40.89
C TYR A 796 -35.36 -38.44 40.64
N ARG A 797 -34.66 -38.09 41.72
CA ARG A 797 -33.27 -37.61 41.68
C ARG A 797 -32.32 -38.71 42.11
N ARG A 798 -31.06 -38.61 41.70
CA ARG A 798 -29.99 -39.50 42.17
C ARG A 798 -29.93 -39.57 43.70
N GLY A 799 -29.72 -40.78 44.24
CA GLY A 799 -29.75 -41.03 45.68
C GLY A 799 -31.13 -41.28 46.29
N GLN A 800 -32.23 -41.16 45.52
CA GLN A 800 -33.57 -41.50 45.98
C GLN A 800 -33.88 -42.99 45.75
N THR A 801 -34.83 -43.51 46.52
CA THR A 801 -35.30 -44.90 46.39
C THR A 801 -36.58 -44.95 45.58
N VAL A 802 -36.60 -45.81 44.57
CA VAL A 802 -37.76 -46.16 43.76
C VAL A 802 -38.47 -47.32 44.45
N THR A 803 -39.72 -47.12 44.88
CA THR A 803 -40.57 -48.19 45.39
C THR A 803 -41.54 -48.65 44.31
N MET A 804 -41.39 -49.89 43.88
CA MET A 804 -42.21 -50.55 42.86
C MET A 804 -43.31 -51.34 43.57
N THR A 805 -44.55 -51.11 43.19
CA THR A 805 -45.73 -51.77 43.76
C THR A 805 -46.54 -52.43 42.66
N SER A 806 -46.73 -53.75 42.77
CA SER A 806 -47.60 -54.50 41.87
C SER A 806 -48.77 -55.09 42.65
N ARG A 807 -50.00 -54.85 42.17
CA ARG A 807 -51.22 -55.46 42.71
C ARG A 807 -51.71 -56.53 41.73
N VAL A 808 -51.88 -57.75 42.21
CA VAL A 808 -52.33 -58.90 41.42
C VAL A 808 -53.72 -59.34 41.89
N ALA A 809 -54.64 -59.49 40.93
CA ALA A 809 -56.01 -59.91 41.17
C ALA A 809 -56.47 -60.93 40.12
N LEU A 810 -57.59 -61.61 40.40
CA LEU A 810 -58.34 -62.39 39.42
C LEU A 810 -59.74 -61.78 39.36
N GLY A 811 -60.01 -60.96 38.35
CA GLY A 811 -61.13 -60.02 38.40
C GLY A 811 -61.09 -59.16 39.67
N THR A 812 -62.19 -59.09 40.42
CA THR A 812 -62.27 -58.30 41.66
C THR A 812 -61.55 -58.91 42.87
N ASN A 813 -61.11 -60.17 42.77
CA ASN A 813 -60.54 -60.91 43.91
C ASN A 813 -59.02 -60.72 43.97
N VAL A 814 -58.53 -60.05 45.01
CA VAL A 814 -57.08 -59.92 45.26
C VAL A 814 -56.44 -61.26 45.58
N LEU A 815 -55.24 -61.51 45.04
CA LEU A 815 -54.56 -62.78 45.21
C LEU A 815 -53.37 -62.67 46.15
N SER A 816 -53.41 -63.40 47.27
CA SER A 816 -52.28 -63.49 48.22
C SER A 816 -51.28 -64.58 47.83
N GLY A 817 -50.01 -64.38 48.14
CA GLY A 817 -48.92 -65.36 47.96
C GLY A 817 -48.39 -65.51 46.52
N VAL A 818 -48.90 -64.75 45.54
CA VAL A 818 -48.49 -64.82 44.14
C VAL A 818 -47.08 -64.27 43.97
N PRO A 819 -46.13 -65.01 43.38
CA PRO A 819 -44.80 -64.51 43.08
C PRO A 819 -44.86 -63.44 41.98
N VAL A 820 -44.19 -62.32 42.23
CA VAL A 820 -44.02 -61.20 41.30
C VAL A 820 -42.55 -60.89 41.15
N THR A 821 -42.09 -60.84 39.91
CA THR A 821 -40.73 -60.44 39.53
C THR A 821 -40.76 -59.05 38.92
N PHE A 822 -39.99 -58.11 39.46
CA PHE A 822 -39.81 -56.75 38.97
C PHE A 822 -38.46 -56.65 38.26
N GLU A 823 -38.44 -56.27 36.99
CA GLU A 823 -37.25 -55.96 36.21
C GLU A 823 -37.20 -54.44 35.98
N ILE A 824 -36.15 -53.79 36.49
CA ILE A 824 -35.89 -52.38 36.23
C ILE A 824 -34.79 -52.23 35.18
N THR A 825 -35.07 -51.47 34.12
CA THR A 825 -34.17 -51.22 32.99
C THR A 825 -33.79 -49.75 32.93
N SER A 826 -32.48 -49.49 32.90
CA SER A 826 -31.92 -48.14 32.74
C SER A 826 -32.00 -47.64 31.29
N PRO A 827 -31.88 -46.32 31.04
CA PRO A 827 -31.76 -45.74 29.70
C PRO A 827 -30.66 -46.36 28.84
N TRP A 828 -29.61 -46.92 29.46
CA TRP A 828 -28.50 -47.57 28.76
C TRP A 828 -28.71 -49.08 28.57
N GLY A 829 -29.90 -49.60 28.90
CA GLY A 829 -30.28 -51.00 28.72
C GLY A 829 -29.82 -51.95 29.83
N ALA A 830 -29.10 -51.48 30.86
CA ALA A 830 -28.73 -52.31 32.01
C ALA A 830 -29.98 -52.67 32.85
N ARG A 831 -30.09 -53.95 33.24
CA ARG A 831 -31.27 -54.53 33.90
C ARG A 831 -30.94 -55.08 35.29
N GLU A 832 -31.85 -54.89 36.23
CA GLU A 832 -31.79 -55.51 37.56
C GLU A 832 -33.15 -56.10 37.92
N THR A 833 -33.14 -57.25 38.60
CA THR A 833 -34.36 -58.02 38.90
C THR A 833 -34.56 -58.18 40.40
N PHE A 834 -35.79 -57.99 40.86
CA PHE A 834 -36.23 -58.14 42.24
C PHE A 834 -37.43 -59.07 42.31
N SER A 835 -37.55 -59.88 43.36
CA SER A 835 -38.69 -60.79 43.54
C SER A 835 -39.40 -60.51 44.86
N ALA A 836 -40.72 -60.48 44.82
CA ALA A 836 -41.58 -60.37 45.99
C ALA A 836 -42.81 -61.27 45.82
N ARG A 837 -43.57 -61.47 46.90
CA ARG A 837 -44.87 -62.15 46.85
C ARG A 837 -45.97 -61.18 47.27
N THR A 838 -47.16 -61.35 46.70
CA THR A 838 -48.31 -60.55 47.11
C THR A 838 -48.72 -60.86 48.54
N ASN A 839 -49.09 -59.84 49.30
CA ASN A 839 -49.68 -59.99 50.64
C ASN A 839 -51.19 -60.24 50.57
N ASN A 840 -51.88 -60.25 51.72
CA ASN A 840 -53.33 -60.48 51.79
C ASN A 840 -54.18 -59.41 51.07
N ALA A 841 -53.60 -58.25 50.72
CA ALA A 841 -54.26 -57.23 49.90
C ALA A 841 -53.96 -57.40 48.39
N GLY A 842 -53.29 -58.49 48.00
CA GLY A 842 -52.87 -58.75 46.63
C GLY A 842 -51.64 -57.95 46.19
N VAL A 843 -50.89 -57.35 47.11
CA VAL A 843 -49.83 -56.38 46.77
C VAL A 843 -48.45 -56.95 47.03
N ALA A 844 -47.60 -56.94 46.01
CA ALA A 844 -46.17 -57.20 46.09
C ALA A 844 -45.39 -55.88 45.96
N ARG A 845 -44.34 -55.71 46.75
CA ARG A 845 -43.48 -54.51 46.71
C ARG A 845 -42.01 -54.88 46.64
N ALA A 846 -41.27 -54.15 45.82
CA ALA A 846 -39.82 -54.17 45.75
C ALA A 846 -39.29 -52.73 45.74
N SER A 847 -38.02 -52.52 46.07
CA SER A 847 -37.44 -51.18 46.06
C SER A 847 -35.99 -51.18 45.62
N LYS A 848 -35.59 -50.13 44.92
CA LYS A 848 -34.22 -49.90 44.46
C LYS A 848 -33.76 -48.50 44.83
N SER A 849 -32.62 -48.41 45.51
CA SER A 849 -31.96 -47.12 45.74
C SER A 849 -31.12 -46.74 44.54
N LEU A 850 -31.38 -45.56 43.97
CA LEU A 850 -30.59 -45.00 42.88
C LEU A 850 -29.26 -44.48 43.41
N SER A 851 -28.16 -44.74 42.70
CA SER A 851 -26.84 -44.22 43.09
C SER A 851 -26.82 -42.70 43.03
N ARG A 852 -26.02 -42.08 43.91
CA ARG A 852 -25.72 -40.64 43.83
C ARG A 852 -24.76 -40.32 42.68
N TRP A 853 -24.00 -41.33 42.23
CA TRP A 853 -22.98 -41.20 41.20
C TRP A 853 -23.57 -41.38 39.80
N TRP A 854 -23.25 -40.44 38.91
CA TRP A 854 -23.88 -40.34 37.59
C TRP A 854 -23.62 -41.52 36.66
N TRP A 855 -22.45 -42.15 36.77
CA TRP A 855 -22.07 -43.28 35.92
C TRP A 855 -22.80 -44.59 36.31
N TRP A 856 -23.44 -44.67 37.49
CA TRP A 856 -24.28 -45.79 37.92
C TRP A 856 -25.79 -45.47 37.85
N THR A 857 -26.17 -44.22 37.59
CA THR A 857 -27.57 -43.80 37.48
C THR A 857 -27.68 -42.71 36.41
N PRO A 858 -27.77 -43.11 35.13
CA PRO A 858 -28.04 -42.19 34.04
C PRO A 858 -29.35 -41.46 34.22
N THR A 859 -29.35 -40.18 33.87
CA THR A 859 -30.56 -39.38 33.70
C THR A 859 -31.30 -39.83 32.45
N GLY A 860 -32.63 -39.71 32.44
CA GLY A 860 -33.49 -40.16 31.35
C GLY A 860 -34.58 -41.12 31.83
N THR A 861 -35.22 -41.78 30.87
CA THR A 861 -36.36 -42.68 31.11
C THR A 861 -35.89 -44.06 31.56
N TRP A 862 -36.38 -44.50 32.71
CA TRP A 862 -36.22 -45.85 33.24
C TRP A 862 -37.54 -46.59 33.13
N THR A 863 -37.46 -47.90 32.89
CA THR A 863 -38.62 -48.78 32.73
C THR A 863 -38.66 -49.80 33.85
N VAL A 864 -39.82 -50.00 34.47
CA VAL A 864 -40.09 -51.12 35.38
C VAL A 864 -41.11 -52.03 34.73
N LYS A 865 -40.74 -53.29 34.55
CA LYS A 865 -41.62 -54.36 34.12
C LYS A 865 -41.87 -55.29 35.31
N ALA A 866 -43.12 -55.61 35.60
CA ALA A 866 -43.45 -56.58 36.64
C ALA A 866 -44.19 -57.76 36.01
N THR A 867 -43.81 -58.98 36.38
CA THR A 867 -44.43 -60.22 35.90
C THR A 867 -44.92 -61.02 37.09
N ALA A 868 -46.23 -61.31 37.13
CA ALA A 868 -46.84 -62.15 38.16
C ALA A 868 -47.18 -63.53 37.57
N THR A 869 -46.84 -64.60 38.30
CA THR A 869 -47.04 -65.98 37.82
C THR A 869 -47.90 -66.79 38.79
N ARG A 870 -48.97 -67.42 38.30
CA ARG A 870 -49.82 -68.33 39.10
C ARG A 870 -50.22 -69.54 38.27
N ASN A 871 -50.03 -70.75 38.80
CA ASN A 871 -50.42 -72.02 38.15
C ASN A 871 -49.92 -72.19 36.69
N GLY A 872 -48.79 -71.57 36.34
CA GLY A 872 -48.24 -71.60 34.99
C GLY A 872 -48.68 -70.44 34.07
N GLU A 873 -49.68 -69.65 34.47
CA GLU A 873 -50.07 -68.43 33.76
C GLU A 873 -49.26 -67.22 34.23
N THR A 874 -48.87 -66.36 33.28
CA THR A 874 -48.12 -65.13 33.55
C THR A 874 -48.87 -63.92 33.03
N VAL A 875 -49.02 -62.89 33.86
CA VAL A 875 -49.42 -61.54 33.44
C VAL A 875 -48.22 -60.62 33.63
N THR A 876 -48.10 -59.60 32.78
CA THR A 876 -47.05 -58.59 32.89
C THR A 876 -47.66 -57.20 32.71
N ASP A 877 -47.18 -56.24 33.51
CA ASP A 877 -47.45 -54.82 33.35
C ASP A 877 -46.13 -54.02 33.36
N GLU A 878 -46.12 -52.85 32.72
CA GLU A 878 -44.93 -52.01 32.55
C GLU A 878 -45.24 -50.53 32.81
N VAL A 879 -44.37 -49.87 33.59
CA VAL A 879 -44.45 -48.43 33.84
C VAL A 879 -43.09 -47.77 33.63
N GLN A 880 -43.11 -46.49 33.28
CA GLN A 880 -41.91 -45.68 33.11
C GLN A 880 -41.84 -44.56 34.15
N PHE A 881 -40.62 -44.23 34.55
CA PHE A 881 -40.34 -43.03 35.35
C PHE A 881 -39.08 -42.35 34.83
N SER A 882 -38.88 -41.08 35.20
CA SER A 882 -37.72 -40.29 34.80
C SER A 882 -36.73 -40.10 35.95
N VAL A 883 -35.42 -40.10 35.65
CA VAL A 883 -34.39 -39.66 36.58
C VAL A 883 -33.78 -38.35 36.09
N GLN A 884 -33.76 -37.34 36.96
CA GLN A 884 -33.19 -36.01 36.72
C GLN A 884 -31.92 -35.77 37.54
#